data_AF-A0A059J232-F1
#
_entry.id   AF-A0A059J232-F1
#
_cell.length_a   1.000
_cell.length_b   1.000
_cell.length_c   1.000
_cell.angle_alpha   90.00
_cell.angle_beta   90.00
_cell.angle_gamma   90.00
#
_symmetry.space_group_name_H-M   'P 1'
#
loop_
_entity.id
_entity.type
_entity.pdbx_description
1 polymer ?
#
loop_
_entity_poly.entity_id
_entity_poly.type
_entity_poly.pdbx_seq_one_letter_code
_entity_poly.pdbx_strand_id
1 'polypeptide(L)'
;MSSHLVRRAAGRLAARSTRLGGPGRLTAASPASPASWTASPLRYGPYGSAAYRQRRSYTSSRYQPHLSTRSTVVQLLSNIGSKREVQQYLSHFTSVSSQQFAVIKVGGAIITEHLQTLSSALAFLNHVGLYPIVVHGAGPQLNKMLEDAGVEPHFEDGIRVTDGKTLALARSLFMEENLKLVEELERLGVRARPLTTGVFSADYLDKDKYNLVGKINGVNKKPIEAAIEAGCLPILTSMAETPEGQVLNVNADVAAGELARELQPLKIVYLAEKGGLFNGDTGEKISAINLDEEYDHLMKQWWVRHGTRLKIKEMKELLMDLPRTSSVAIIHPADLQKELFTDTGAGTLIRRGNKVQTRNSIEEFEDIEALKNALVRDQEALDARATVDRYVDSLRGKEIKAYSDEPLEALAIVLPPKPGSTLAHLATMSITKTGWLTHVADNVFTSIQKDFPKLTWTVKEDDENLSWFFDKADGSLCRDGEVLFWSGVKEADEVKDLVVEFSKNGRDMLGNLSMESSINSSAAGGSNPSAAVQQKRSFSTTSTASALRSLRHQQQQYTRPGFSRSYTTQTNPNPPLGKKNASNTKPSKVALIGARGYTGQALISLLSAHPYMDLAHVSSRELAGKPLQGYNKREIIYENLSPDDVKRMAEQGDVDCWVMAMPNGVCKPFVDAVDSVDKEKAVIVDLSADYRFDNSWTYGLPELVNRSTIAKATRIANPGCYATAAQVGIAPLVPYLGGQPTVFGVSGYSGAGTKPSLKNDVNYLTNNIVPYSLTDHIHEREIGSQLGAEVAFIPHVAVWFQGIHHTINIPLKEAMASRDIRNLYQDRYAGEKLVKVVGEAPLVKNISGRHGIEVGGFAVHSSGKRVIVCATIDNLLKGAATQCLQNMNLALGYSEYEGIPLDGSS
;
A
#
# COMPACT_ATOMS: atom_id res chain seq x y z
N MET A 1 45.37 -23.79 41.98
CA MET A 1 44.78 -24.33 43.24
C MET A 1 43.54 -25.10 42.82
N SER A 2 43.64 -26.39 42.45
CA SER A 2 43.88 -27.57 43.32
C SER A 2 42.61 -27.89 44.13
N SER A 3 41.74 -28.82 43.71
CA SER A 3 41.81 -30.31 43.87
C SER A 3 40.98 -30.80 45.09
N HIS A 4 40.32 -31.96 45.19
CA HIS A 4 39.97 -33.15 44.35
C HIS A 4 38.96 -34.02 45.19
N LEU A 5 38.17 -35.02 44.73
CA LEU A 5 37.73 -35.57 43.42
C LEU A 5 36.27 -36.12 43.60
N VAL A 6 35.70 -37.30 43.25
CA VAL A 6 36.03 -38.60 42.61
C VAL A 6 34.80 -39.17 41.85
N ARG A 7 34.96 -39.36 40.52
CA ARG A 7 34.48 -40.45 39.62
C ARG A 7 33.13 -41.22 39.81
N ARG A 8 32.46 -41.30 38.64
CA ARG A 8 31.95 -42.50 37.91
C ARG A 8 30.52 -43.01 38.13
N ALA A 9 29.99 -43.57 37.03
CA ALA A 9 28.70 -44.21 36.89
C ALA A 9 28.84 -45.67 36.37
N ALA A 10 27.85 -46.50 36.68
CA ALA A 10 27.35 -47.63 35.88
C ALA A 10 26.05 -48.12 36.52
N GLY A 11 25.10 -48.64 35.75
CA GLY A 11 23.87 -49.23 36.29
C GLY A 11 23.54 -50.56 35.61
N ARG A 12 22.69 -51.39 36.23
CA ARG A 12 21.95 -52.48 35.55
C ARG A 12 20.95 -53.20 36.46
N LEU A 13 19.83 -53.58 35.85
CA LEU A 13 18.99 -54.76 36.13
C LEU A 13 18.21 -54.82 37.46
N ALA A 14 17.18 -55.67 37.45
CA ALA A 14 16.21 -55.90 38.51
C ALA A 14 15.97 -57.42 38.68
N ALA A 15 15.34 -57.83 39.79
CA ALA A 15 14.26 -58.84 39.82
C ALA A 15 13.90 -59.33 41.24
N ARG A 16 12.61 -59.62 41.46
CA ARG A 16 12.06 -60.68 42.36
C ARG A 16 12.27 -60.52 43.89
N SER A 17 11.49 -61.15 44.79
CA SER A 17 10.12 -61.74 44.75
C SER A 17 9.65 -62.04 46.20
N THR A 18 8.52 -62.77 46.34
CA THR A 18 7.93 -63.39 47.56
C THR A 18 7.27 -62.45 48.59
N ARG A 19 6.35 -62.90 49.47
CA ARG A 19 5.11 -63.75 49.37
C ARG A 19 4.51 -63.89 50.80
N LEU A 20 3.28 -64.41 50.92
CA LEU A 20 2.47 -64.80 52.14
C LEU A 20 1.28 -63.84 52.44
N GLY A 21 0.08 -64.30 52.85
CA GLY A 21 -0.49 -65.67 52.76
C GLY A 21 -1.71 -66.01 53.65
N GLY A 22 -2.96 -65.95 53.11
CA GLY A 22 -4.13 -66.72 53.61
C GLY A 22 -5.24 -65.97 54.39
N PRO A 23 -6.31 -66.68 54.87
CA PRO A 23 -7.36 -67.27 53.99
C PRO A 23 -8.84 -67.31 54.51
N GLY A 24 -9.83 -67.42 53.58
CA GLY A 24 -11.18 -68.03 53.79
C GLY A 24 -12.41 -67.08 53.94
N ARG A 25 -13.70 -67.50 53.74
CA ARG A 25 -14.29 -68.70 53.08
C ARG A 25 -15.85 -68.61 52.88
N LEU A 26 -16.38 -68.59 51.62
CA LEU A 26 -17.70 -69.12 51.13
C LEU A 26 -19.05 -68.55 51.71
N THR A 27 -20.32 -68.92 51.37
CA THR A 27 -21.12 -69.04 50.08
C THR A 27 -22.66 -69.11 50.36
N ALA A 28 -23.55 -68.47 49.55
CA ALA A 28 -25.01 -68.77 49.38
C ALA A 28 -25.62 -67.99 48.17
N ALA A 29 -26.84 -68.32 47.66
CA ALA A 29 -27.42 -67.72 46.42
C ALA A 29 -28.97 -67.82 46.21
N SER A 30 -29.49 -66.99 45.28
CA SER A 30 -30.78 -67.11 44.49
C SER A 30 -32.14 -66.92 45.24
N PRO A 31 -33.31 -66.74 44.55
CA PRO A 31 -33.68 -66.74 43.10
C PRO A 31 -34.08 -65.32 42.55
N ALA A 32 -34.12 -64.97 41.24
CA ALA A 32 -34.76 -65.52 40.01
C ALA A 32 -36.31 -65.47 40.02
N SER A 33 -37.09 -65.17 38.96
CA SER A 33 -36.90 -65.03 37.49
C SER A 33 -37.90 -63.95 36.91
N PRO A 34 -38.31 -63.79 35.60
CA PRO A 34 -38.19 -64.63 34.38
C PRO A 34 -37.63 -63.93 33.09
N ALA A 35 -37.56 -64.66 31.97
CA ALA A 35 -37.07 -64.20 30.66
C ALA A 35 -37.66 -64.98 29.46
N SER A 36 -37.64 -64.41 28.24
CA SER A 36 -37.88 -65.12 26.95
C SER A 36 -37.69 -64.22 25.71
N TRP A 37 -37.32 -64.69 24.50
CA TRP A 37 -36.52 -65.83 24.02
C TRP A 37 -36.08 -65.52 22.56
N THR A 38 -35.28 -66.37 21.92
CA THR A 38 -34.63 -66.13 20.60
C THR A 38 -35.52 -66.30 19.35
N ALA A 39 -35.24 -65.58 18.25
CA ALA A 39 -35.46 -66.07 16.87
C ALA A 39 -34.73 -65.27 15.75
N SER A 40 -34.54 -65.92 14.61
CA SER A 40 -34.28 -65.40 13.24
C SER A 40 -35.13 -66.28 12.28
N PRO A 41 -35.27 -66.03 10.94
CA PRO A 41 -34.57 -65.07 10.07
C PRO A 41 -35.42 -64.34 8.96
N LEU A 42 -34.78 -63.36 8.31
CA LEU A 42 -34.84 -62.99 6.86
C LEU A 42 -36.12 -62.40 6.16
N ARG A 43 -35.83 -61.37 5.32
CA ARG A 43 -36.55 -60.81 4.15
C ARG A 43 -37.87 -60.05 4.36
N TYR A 44 -37.87 -58.73 4.08
CA TYR A 44 -38.18 -58.18 2.74
C TYR A 44 -37.59 -56.75 2.58
N GLY A 45 -37.66 -56.15 1.38
CA GLY A 45 -36.89 -54.93 1.01
C GLY A 45 -37.60 -53.57 1.20
N PRO A 46 -36.89 -52.44 1.09
CA PRO A 46 -37.42 -51.10 1.38
C PRO A 46 -37.86 -50.28 0.15
N TYR A 47 -39.00 -49.58 0.27
CA TYR A 47 -39.43 -48.47 -0.60
C TYR A 47 -40.28 -47.47 0.22
N GLY A 48 -40.10 -46.16 -0.01
CA GLY A 48 -40.84 -45.05 0.65
C GLY A 48 -40.37 -44.74 2.08
N SER A 49 -39.98 -43.52 2.49
CA SER A 49 -40.57 -42.17 2.36
C SER A 49 -41.83 -41.96 3.23
N ALA A 50 -41.89 -40.99 4.16
CA ALA A 50 -40.87 -40.04 4.62
C ALA A 50 -41.19 -39.49 6.03
N ALA A 51 -40.18 -39.02 6.75
CA ALA A 51 -40.34 -38.18 7.95
C ALA A 51 -39.14 -37.24 8.12
N TYR A 52 -39.40 -35.95 8.37
CA TYR A 52 -38.36 -34.93 8.52
C TYR A 52 -37.57 -35.12 9.83
N ARG A 53 -36.23 -35.16 9.75
CA ARG A 53 -35.34 -34.89 10.89
C ARG A 53 -34.19 -33.98 10.46
N GLN A 54 -34.22 -32.74 10.93
CA GLN A 54 -33.12 -31.79 10.77
C GLN A 54 -31.87 -32.34 11.46
N ARG A 55 -30.81 -32.62 10.71
CA ARG A 55 -29.45 -32.67 11.27
C ARG A 55 -28.92 -31.24 11.35
N ARG A 56 -28.48 -30.81 12.54
CA ARG A 56 -27.70 -29.57 12.66
C ARG A 56 -26.34 -29.80 12.01
N SER A 57 -26.07 -29.10 10.91
CA SER A 57 -24.74 -29.03 10.31
C SER A 57 -23.83 -28.19 11.20
N TYR A 58 -22.59 -28.63 11.42
CA TYR A 58 -21.54 -27.74 11.93
C TYR A 58 -21.16 -26.77 10.81
N THR A 59 -21.74 -25.57 10.83
CA THR A 59 -21.32 -24.47 9.98
C THR A 59 -20.02 -23.88 10.50
N SER A 60 -18.89 -24.29 9.92
CA SER A 60 -17.70 -23.44 9.91
C SER A 60 -18.09 -22.10 9.28
N SER A 61 -18.02 -21.01 10.03
CA SER A 61 -18.33 -19.67 9.52
C SER A 61 -17.40 -19.34 8.36
N ARG A 62 -17.98 -19.17 7.16
CA ARG A 62 -17.23 -18.65 6.01
C ARG A 62 -16.91 -17.19 6.27
N TYR A 63 -15.66 -16.91 6.62
CA TYR A 63 -15.13 -15.55 6.66
C TYR A 63 -15.38 -14.90 5.28
N GLN A 64 -16.14 -13.80 5.23
CA GLN A 64 -16.44 -13.05 4.01
C GLN A 64 -15.72 -11.69 4.05
N PRO A 65 -14.51 -11.56 3.46
CA PRO A 65 -13.79 -10.27 3.46
C PRO A 65 -14.53 -9.17 2.69
N HIS A 66 -15.30 -9.56 1.67
CA HIS A 66 -15.78 -8.68 0.60
C HIS A 66 -16.82 -7.61 0.99
N LEU A 67 -17.41 -7.67 2.19
CA LEU A 67 -18.33 -6.63 2.67
C LEU A 67 -17.60 -5.57 3.50
N SER A 68 -16.75 -5.97 4.45
CA SER A 68 -15.98 -5.07 5.32
C SER A 68 -15.15 -4.06 4.53
N THR A 69 -14.37 -4.51 3.54
CA THR A 69 -13.48 -3.62 2.76
C THR A 69 -14.24 -2.51 2.05
N ARG A 70 -15.48 -2.74 1.57
CA ARG A 70 -16.26 -1.69 0.90
C ARG A 70 -16.77 -0.65 1.89
N SER A 71 -17.25 -1.05 3.06
CA SER A 71 -17.61 -0.10 4.12
C SER A 71 -16.39 0.70 4.58
N THR A 72 -15.23 0.08 4.77
CA THR A 72 -14.00 0.76 5.16
C THR A 72 -13.56 1.78 4.10
N VAL A 73 -13.58 1.44 2.80
CA VAL A 73 -13.23 2.41 1.74
C VAL A 73 -14.26 3.55 1.63
N VAL A 74 -15.56 3.29 1.82
CA VAL A 74 -16.57 4.36 1.84
C VAL A 74 -16.39 5.28 3.05
N GLN A 75 -16.13 4.71 4.23
CA GLN A 75 -15.91 5.45 5.48
C GLN A 75 -14.58 6.24 5.47
N LEU A 76 -13.58 5.75 4.73
CA LEU A 76 -12.35 6.51 4.45
C LEU A 76 -12.66 7.73 3.57
N LEU A 77 -13.34 7.50 2.44
CA LEU A 77 -13.66 8.56 1.48
C LEU A 77 -14.67 9.59 2.01
N SER A 78 -15.54 9.23 2.96
CA SER A 78 -16.44 10.19 3.63
C SER A 78 -15.73 11.12 4.62
N ASN A 79 -14.53 10.74 5.08
CA ASN A 79 -13.77 11.46 6.09
C ASN A 79 -12.63 12.30 5.47
N ILE A 80 -12.48 12.29 4.15
CA ILE A 80 -11.47 13.04 3.39
C ILE A 80 -12.19 14.12 2.58
N GLY A 81 -11.98 15.38 2.97
CA GLY A 81 -12.38 16.58 2.22
C GLY A 81 -11.26 17.19 1.39
N SER A 82 -9.98 16.97 1.73
CA SER A 82 -8.85 17.66 1.07
C SER A 82 -7.73 16.73 0.57
N LYS A 83 -6.94 17.22 -0.39
CA LYS A 83 -5.71 16.58 -0.89
C LYS A 83 -4.63 16.45 0.19
N ARG A 84 -4.59 17.39 1.16
CA ARG A 84 -3.66 17.38 2.29
C ARG A 84 -3.98 16.23 3.25
N GLU A 85 -5.26 15.99 3.52
CA GLU A 85 -5.74 14.88 4.35
C GLU A 85 -5.40 13.51 3.70
N VAL A 86 -5.46 13.40 2.36
CA VAL A 86 -4.97 12.21 1.63
C VAL A 86 -3.45 12.01 1.82
N GLN A 87 -2.65 13.07 1.75
CA GLN A 87 -1.20 13.00 1.96
C GLN A 87 -0.86 12.65 3.42
N GLN A 88 -1.58 13.24 4.40
CA GLN A 88 -1.45 12.92 5.82
C GLN A 88 -1.76 11.45 6.09
N TYR A 89 -2.90 10.96 5.60
CA TYR A 89 -3.29 9.55 5.64
C TYR A 89 -2.16 8.67 5.10
N LEU A 90 -1.73 8.88 3.84
CA LEU A 90 -0.69 8.07 3.20
C LEU A 90 0.65 8.09 3.97
N SER A 91 1.02 9.20 4.62
CA SER A 91 2.22 9.27 5.45
C SER A 91 2.16 8.30 6.64
N HIS A 92 1.00 8.21 7.29
CA HIS A 92 0.79 7.31 8.44
C HIS A 92 0.70 5.83 8.04
N PHE A 93 0.41 5.50 6.77
CA PHE A 93 0.48 4.12 6.26
C PHE A 93 1.85 3.71 5.72
N THR A 94 2.72 4.65 5.37
CA THR A 94 4.00 4.36 4.71
C THR A 94 5.21 4.47 5.65
N SER A 95 5.11 5.27 6.72
CA SER A 95 6.26 5.65 7.55
C SER A 95 6.44 4.81 8.84
N VAL A 96 5.35 4.25 9.39
CA VAL A 96 5.31 3.88 10.81
C VAL A 96 5.44 2.37 11.03
N SER A 97 6.28 1.98 12.00
CA SER A 97 6.19 0.64 12.58
C SER A 97 4.82 0.49 13.28
N SER A 98 4.14 -0.65 13.13
CA SER A 98 2.75 -0.80 13.59
C SER A 98 2.56 -0.60 15.10
N GLN A 99 3.65 -0.65 15.88
CA GLN A 99 3.70 -0.45 17.33
C GLN A 99 3.70 1.05 17.74
N GLN A 100 4.08 1.97 16.85
CA GLN A 100 4.25 3.41 17.14
C GLN A 100 3.11 4.29 16.59
N PHE A 101 2.04 3.71 16.08
CA PHE A 101 0.93 4.47 15.47
C PHE A 101 0.21 5.37 16.49
N ALA A 102 -0.50 4.76 17.46
CA ALA A 102 -1.27 5.51 18.44
C ALA A 102 -1.47 4.77 19.77
N VAL A 103 -1.43 5.50 20.88
CA VAL A 103 -1.94 5.06 22.19
C VAL A 103 -3.29 5.74 22.42
N ILE A 104 -4.34 4.97 22.70
CA ILE A 104 -5.71 5.47 22.90
C ILE A 104 -6.18 5.18 24.32
N LYS A 105 -6.35 6.24 25.12
CA LYS A 105 -6.96 6.17 26.45
C LYS A 105 -8.48 6.27 26.34
N VAL A 106 -9.17 5.25 26.87
CA VAL A 106 -10.63 5.17 26.93
C VAL A 106 -11.11 5.41 28.36
N GLY A 107 -12.01 6.38 28.55
CA GLY A 107 -12.72 6.58 29.82
C GLY A 107 -13.88 5.60 30.00
N GLY A 108 -14.16 5.15 31.23
CA GLY A 108 -15.11 4.06 31.48
C GLY A 108 -16.53 4.31 30.97
N ALA A 109 -17.02 5.56 31.07
CA ALA A 109 -18.32 5.95 30.52
C ALA A 109 -18.42 5.67 29.01
N ILE A 110 -17.33 5.79 28.25
CA ILE A 110 -17.29 5.48 26.81
C ILE A 110 -17.62 4.01 26.53
N ILE A 111 -17.22 3.07 27.40
CA ILE A 111 -17.49 1.63 27.24
C ILE A 111 -18.93 1.28 27.68
N THR A 112 -19.60 2.15 28.43
CA THR A 112 -21.02 2.01 28.79
C THR A 112 -21.96 2.68 27.78
N GLU A 113 -21.66 3.91 27.37
CA GLU A 113 -22.59 4.79 26.65
C GLU A 113 -22.29 4.89 25.15
N HIS A 114 -21.05 4.59 24.72
CA HIS A 114 -20.58 4.79 23.35
C HIS A 114 -19.83 3.58 22.78
N LEU A 115 -20.08 2.37 23.32
CA LEU A 115 -19.36 1.13 22.99
C LEU A 115 -19.35 0.82 21.48
N GLN A 116 -20.50 0.95 20.81
CA GLN A 116 -20.64 0.66 19.38
C GLN A 116 -19.88 1.69 18.53
N THR A 117 -19.92 2.97 18.94
CA THR A 117 -19.18 4.06 18.29
C THR A 117 -17.67 3.85 18.41
N LEU A 118 -17.18 3.57 19.63
CA LEU A 118 -15.79 3.24 19.91
C LEU A 118 -15.32 2.03 19.09
N SER A 119 -16.09 0.94 19.14
CA SER A 119 -15.70 -0.32 18.50
C SER A 119 -15.74 -0.22 16.98
N SER A 120 -16.70 0.51 16.40
CA SER A 120 -16.72 0.84 14.97
C SER A 120 -15.50 1.67 14.55
N ALA A 121 -15.12 2.67 15.36
CA ALA A 121 -13.96 3.52 15.08
C ALA A 121 -12.63 2.75 15.17
N LEU A 122 -12.46 1.89 16.19
CA LEU A 122 -11.32 0.99 16.31
C LEU A 122 -11.30 -0.10 15.22
N ALA A 123 -12.47 -0.61 14.82
CA ALA A 123 -12.58 -1.60 13.75
C ALA A 123 -12.14 -1.05 12.40
N PHE A 124 -12.52 0.20 12.08
CA PHE A 124 -12.00 0.89 10.90
C PHE A 124 -10.47 0.93 10.89
N LEU A 125 -9.83 1.33 12.01
CA LEU A 125 -8.38 1.39 12.14
C LEU A 125 -7.71 0.03 11.90
N ASN A 126 -8.27 -1.05 12.44
CA ASN A 126 -7.76 -2.39 12.18
C ASN A 126 -7.96 -2.84 10.72
N HIS A 127 -9.13 -2.55 10.12
CA HIS A 127 -9.45 -2.92 8.74
C HIS A 127 -8.57 -2.21 7.69
N VAL A 128 -8.06 -1.01 7.97
CA VAL A 128 -7.07 -0.33 7.12
C VAL A 128 -5.63 -0.82 7.37
N GLY A 129 -5.38 -1.53 8.48
CA GLY A 129 -4.08 -2.14 8.80
C GLY A 129 -3.30 -1.47 9.93
N LEU A 130 -3.94 -0.62 10.73
CA LEU A 130 -3.33 0.07 11.88
C LEU A 130 -3.69 -0.61 13.19
N TYR A 131 -2.79 -0.52 14.17
CA TYR A 131 -2.89 -1.23 15.44
C TYR A 131 -2.79 -0.26 16.63
N PRO A 132 -3.82 0.60 16.85
CA PRO A 132 -3.88 1.43 18.05
C PRO A 132 -3.82 0.58 19.32
N ILE A 133 -3.04 1.04 20.29
CA ILE A 133 -2.86 0.39 21.58
C ILE A 133 -3.85 1.02 22.56
N VAL A 134 -4.87 0.26 22.96
CA VAL A 134 -6.00 0.78 23.72
C VAL A 134 -5.78 0.52 25.20
N VAL A 135 -5.84 1.56 26.04
CA VAL A 135 -5.80 1.43 27.51
C VAL A 135 -7.06 2.02 28.11
N HIS A 136 -7.71 1.30 29.03
CA HIS A 136 -9.00 1.74 29.60
C HIS A 136 -9.04 1.79 31.12
N GLY A 137 -9.97 2.62 31.62
CA GLY A 137 -10.32 2.77 33.03
C GLY A 137 -11.82 2.58 33.26
N ALA A 138 -12.24 1.92 34.36
CA ALA A 138 -13.66 1.68 34.69
C ALA A 138 -14.22 2.58 35.81
N GLY A 139 -13.75 3.84 35.88
CA GLY A 139 -13.95 4.74 37.04
C GLY A 139 -15.40 4.98 37.49
N PRO A 140 -16.32 5.42 36.60
CA PRO A 140 -17.73 5.65 36.96
C PRO A 140 -18.47 4.37 37.36
N GLN A 141 -18.24 3.27 36.64
CA GLN A 141 -18.80 1.96 36.97
C GLN A 141 -18.34 1.49 38.36
N LEU A 142 -17.07 1.73 38.71
CA LEU A 142 -16.51 1.34 40.00
C LEU A 142 -17.12 2.11 41.17
N ASN A 143 -17.45 3.41 41.02
CA ASN A 143 -18.17 4.15 42.05
C ASN A 143 -19.53 3.49 42.34
N LYS A 144 -20.33 3.28 41.30
CA LYS A 144 -21.64 2.64 41.43
C LYS A 144 -21.55 1.23 42.02
N MET A 145 -20.58 0.41 41.57
CA MET A 145 -20.38 -0.94 42.07
C MET A 145 -19.94 -0.99 43.55
N LEU A 146 -19.25 0.05 44.03
CA LEU A 146 -18.92 0.21 45.46
C LEU A 146 -20.16 0.65 46.26
N GLU A 147 -20.93 1.61 45.75
CA GLU A 147 -22.20 2.08 46.33
C GLU A 147 -23.23 0.92 46.45
N ASP A 148 -23.45 0.16 45.36
CA ASP A 148 -24.30 -1.04 45.33
C ASP A 148 -23.80 -2.15 46.28
N ALA A 149 -22.51 -2.17 46.61
CA ALA A 149 -21.89 -3.10 47.57
C ALA A 149 -21.83 -2.56 49.02
N GLY A 150 -22.34 -1.36 49.29
CA GLY A 150 -22.31 -0.72 50.61
C GLY A 150 -20.91 -0.25 51.06
N VAL A 151 -20.03 0.09 50.11
CA VAL A 151 -18.69 0.61 50.36
C VAL A 151 -18.62 2.06 49.86
N GLU A 152 -18.45 3.03 50.76
CA GLU A 152 -18.33 4.44 50.35
C GLU A 152 -17.01 4.70 49.58
N PRO A 153 -17.05 5.30 48.37
CA PRO A 153 -15.85 5.62 47.61
C PRO A 153 -14.95 6.68 48.27
N HIS A 154 -13.89 6.25 48.97
CA HIS A 154 -12.93 7.18 49.59
C HIS A 154 -11.89 7.72 48.59
N PHE A 155 -11.66 9.04 48.62
CA PHE A 155 -10.69 9.74 47.78
C PHE A 155 -9.84 10.72 48.60
N GLU A 156 -8.52 10.64 48.45
CA GLU A 156 -7.56 11.61 48.99
C GLU A 156 -6.74 12.21 47.84
N ASP A 157 -6.56 13.53 47.80
CA ASP A 157 -5.86 14.27 46.73
C ASP A 157 -6.36 13.95 45.29
N GLY A 158 -7.61 13.49 45.16
CA GLY A 158 -8.21 13.05 43.90
C GLY A 158 -7.89 11.60 43.51
N ILE A 159 -7.11 10.89 44.32
CA ILE A 159 -6.74 9.48 44.16
C ILE A 159 -7.69 8.61 44.99
N ARG A 160 -8.21 7.52 44.41
CA ARG A 160 -9.07 6.56 45.14
C ARG A 160 -8.22 5.72 46.09
N VAL A 161 -8.43 5.88 47.40
CA VAL A 161 -7.83 4.98 48.39
C VAL A 161 -8.40 3.59 48.17
N THR A 162 -7.53 2.59 47.95
CA THR A 162 -7.95 1.28 47.44
C THR A 162 -7.58 0.18 48.43
N ASP A 163 -8.53 -0.29 49.23
CA ASP A 163 -8.33 -1.44 50.12
C ASP A 163 -8.44 -2.79 49.36
N GLY A 164 -8.22 -3.91 50.06
CA GLY A 164 -8.33 -5.25 49.48
C GLY A 164 -9.72 -5.59 48.92
N LYS A 165 -10.80 -5.10 49.53
CA LYS A 165 -12.17 -5.30 49.02
C LYS A 165 -12.42 -4.46 47.76
N THR A 166 -12.05 -3.18 47.81
CA THR A 166 -12.14 -2.24 46.68
C THR A 166 -11.34 -2.76 45.48
N LEU A 167 -10.13 -3.28 45.70
CA LEU A 167 -9.31 -3.88 44.64
C LEU A 167 -9.97 -5.14 44.04
N ALA A 168 -10.59 -6.00 44.85
CA ALA A 168 -11.26 -7.21 44.34
C ALA A 168 -12.47 -6.87 43.45
N LEU A 169 -13.27 -5.87 43.85
CA LEU A 169 -14.37 -5.35 43.04
C LEU A 169 -13.84 -4.69 41.76
N ALA A 170 -12.84 -3.79 41.88
CA ALA A 170 -12.21 -3.11 40.76
C ALA A 170 -11.64 -4.10 39.74
N ARG A 171 -10.83 -5.08 40.16
CA ARG A 171 -10.23 -6.08 39.28
C ARG A 171 -11.28 -6.87 38.50
N SER A 172 -12.37 -7.26 39.16
CA SER A 172 -13.47 -8.00 38.52
C SER A 172 -14.13 -7.18 37.41
N LEU A 173 -14.48 -5.93 37.72
CA LEU A 173 -15.04 -4.96 36.78
C LEU A 173 -14.09 -4.61 35.63
N PHE A 174 -12.80 -4.43 35.92
CA PHE A 174 -11.78 -4.17 34.90
C PHE A 174 -11.66 -5.32 33.89
N MET A 175 -11.78 -6.58 34.35
CA MET A 175 -11.78 -7.76 33.48
C MET A 175 -13.08 -7.85 32.66
N GLU A 176 -14.24 -7.54 33.25
CA GLU A 176 -15.54 -7.52 32.56
C GLU A 176 -15.58 -6.46 31.45
N GLU A 177 -15.25 -5.20 31.76
CA GLU A 177 -15.23 -4.10 30.77
C GLU A 177 -14.13 -4.30 29.69
N ASN A 178 -13.02 -4.98 30.01
CA ASN A 178 -12.02 -5.39 29.01
C ASN A 178 -12.58 -6.43 28.04
N LEU A 179 -13.22 -7.49 28.55
CA LEU A 179 -13.79 -8.55 27.73
C LEU A 179 -14.95 -8.05 26.88
N LYS A 180 -15.84 -7.23 27.45
CA LYS A 180 -16.96 -6.55 26.77
C LYS A 180 -16.53 -5.73 25.54
N LEU A 181 -15.38 -5.04 25.62
CA LEU A 181 -14.80 -4.33 24.47
C LEU A 181 -14.17 -5.29 23.46
N VAL A 182 -13.48 -6.34 23.91
CA VAL A 182 -12.90 -7.39 23.04
C VAL A 182 -13.99 -8.13 22.26
N GLU A 183 -15.08 -8.55 22.90
CA GLU A 183 -16.20 -9.27 22.27
C GLU A 183 -16.94 -8.42 21.22
N GLU A 184 -17.15 -7.13 21.47
CA GLU A 184 -17.76 -6.22 20.47
C GLU A 184 -16.83 -6.00 19.26
N LEU A 185 -15.51 -5.93 19.48
CA LEU A 185 -14.52 -5.87 18.40
C LEU A 185 -14.51 -7.17 17.57
N GLU A 186 -14.49 -8.34 18.22
CA GLU A 186 -14.58 -9.63 17.52
C GLU A 186 -15.91 -9.80 16.76
N ARG A 187 -17.02 -9.27 17.29
CA ARG A 187 -18.32 -9.22 16.59
C ARG A 187 -18.29 -8.39 15.31
N LEU A 188 -17.42 -7.37 15.24
CA LEU A 188 -17.16 -6.56 14.04
C LEU A 188 -16.12 -7.18 13.09
N GLY A 189 -15.57 -8.35 13.41
CA GLY A 189 -14.54 -9.04 12.62
C GLY A 189 -13.10 -8.62 12.96
N VAL A 190 -12.91 -7.78 13.97
CA VAL A 190 -11.60 -7.30 14.44
C VAL A 190 -11.00 -8.35 15.36
N ARG A 191 -9.74 -8.70 15.17
CA ARG A 191 -9.03 -9.53 16.15
C ARG A 191 -8.52 -8.61 17.25
N ALA A 192 -9.03 -8.77 18.47
CA ALA A 192 -8.53 -8.08 19.66
C ALA A 192 -7.79 -9.07 20.57
N ARG A 193 -6.95 -8.57 21.49
CA ARG A 193 -6.31 -9.37 22.54
C ARG A 193 -6.46 -8.67 23.90
N PRO A 194 -7.09 -9.30 24.89
CA PRO A 194 -7.13 -8.78 26.25
C PRO A 194 -5.72 -8.85 26.88
N LEU A 195 -5.23 -7.73 27.39
CA LEU A 195 -3.97 -7.60 28.13
C LEU A 195 -4.25 -7.05 29.54
N THR A 196 -4.75 -7.92 30.41
CA THR A 196 -5.22 -7.58 31.77
C THR A 196 -4.13 -7.42 32.82
N THR A 197 -2.92 -7.92 32.54
CA THR A 197 -1.83 -8.15 33.50
C THR A 197 -0.49 -8.25 32.75
N GLY A 198 0.63 -8.06 33.43
CA GLY A 198 1.99 -8.29 32.91
C GLY A 198 2.54 -7.22 31.96
N VAL A 199 1.85 -6.10 31.80
CA VAL A 199 2.30 -4.93 31.01
C VAL A 199 2.91 -3.84 31.91
N PHE A 200 2.22 -3.45 32.99
CA PHE A 200 2.68 -2.39 33.89
C PHE A 200 3.31 -2.97 35.16
N SER A 201 4.57 -2.61 35.44
CA SER A 201 5.21 -2.83 36.74
C SER A 201 5.04 -1.58 37.60
N ALA A 202 4.78 -1.75 38.90
CA ALA A 202 4.57 -0.64 39.83
C ALA A 202 5.04 -0.95 41.26
N ASP A 203 5.52 0.09 41.94
CA ASP A 203 5.67 0.11 43.40
C ASP A 203 4.39 0.68 44.04
N TYR A 204 4.24 0.55 45.36
CA TYR A 204 3.22 1.29 46.10
C TYR A 204 3.45 2.81 45.98
N LEU A 205 2.41 3.58 45.65
CA LEU A 205 2.51 5.05 45.57
C LEU A 205 2.76 5.68 46.95
N ASP A 206 1.89 5.32 47.89
CA ASP A 206 2.05 5.47 49.34
C ASP A 206 1.14 4.39 49.96
N LYS A 207 1.74 3.46 50.69
CA LYS A 207 1.04 2.28 51.20
C LYS A 207 0.21 2.58 52.45
N ASP A 208 0.65 3.53 53.26
CA ASP A 208 -0.04 3.88 54.50
C ASP A 208 -1.19 4.86 54.23
N LYS A 209 -1.06 5.69 53.18
CA LYS A 209 -2.09 6.65 52.75
C LYS A 209 -3.08 6.08 51.72
N TYR A 210 -2.60 5.54 50.59
CA TYR A 210 -3.48 5.12 49.48
C TYR A 210 -3.74 3.60 49.42
N ASN A 211 -3.02 2.81 50.24
CA ASN A 211 -3.14 1.35 50.34
C ASN A 211 -2.72 0.63 49.04
N LEU A 212 -3.61 -0.08 48.33
CA LEU A 212 -3.27 -0.87 47.14
C LEU A 212 -3.26 -0.05 45.84
N VAL A 213 -2.66 1.14 45.88
CA VAL A 213 -2.49 2.06 44.73
C VAL A 213 -1.04 2.08 44.27
N GLY A 214 -0.84 1.96 42.96
CA GLY A 214 0.47 1.80 42.34
C GLY A 214 1.02 3.08 41.69
N LYS A 215 2.33 3.25 41.79
CA LYS A 215 3.13 4.15 40.94
C LYS A 215 3.89 3.29 39.94
N ILE A 216 3.59 3.44 38.65
CA ILE A 216 4.28 2.71 37.58
C ILE A 216 5.79 3.04 37.62
N ASN A 217 6.61 1.99 37.51
CA ASN A 217 8.07 2.05 37.49
C ASN A 217 8.69 1.39 36.24
N GLY A 218 7.88 0.70 35.42
CA GLY A 218 8.32 0.12 34.15
C GLY A 218 7.16 -0.41 33.30
N VAL A 219 7.36 -0.48 31.99
CA VAL A 219 6.38 -0.95 31.01
C VAL A 219 6.99 -2.06 30.14
N ASN A 220 6.42 -3.25 30.20
CA ASN A 220 6.83 -4.41 29.43
C ASN A 220 6.14 -4.40 28.06
N LYS A 221 6.88 -4.07 26.99
CA LYS A 221 6.35 -3.99 25.62
C LYS A 221 5.98 -5.35 25.01
N LYS A 222 6.61 -6.45 25.42
CA LYS A 222 6.50 -7.77 24.76
C LYS A 222 5.07 -8.31 24.54
N PRO A 223 4.11 -8.18 25.49
CA PRO A 223 2.73 -8.64 25.28
C PRO A 223 1.98 -7.82 24.22
N ILE A 224 2.35 -6.54 24.05
CA ILE A 224 1.81 -5.61 23.07
C ILE A 224 2.41 -5.91 21.70
N GLU A 225 3.74 -6.00 21.62
CA GLU A 225 4.50 -6.37 20.42
C GLU A 225 3.96 -7.68 19.81
N ALA A 226 3.87 -8.74 20.63
CA ALA A 226 3.35 -10.04 20.23
C ALA A 226 1.83 -10.09 19.97
N ALA A 227 1.07 -9.04 20.32
CA ALA A 227 -0.32 -8.87 19.90
C ALA A 227 -0.39 -8.28 18.49
N ILE A 228 0.38 -7.21 18.26
CA ILE A 228 0.43 -6.50 16.98
C ILE A 228 1.03 -7.38 15.88
N GLU A 229 2.13 -8.09 16.16
CA GLU A 229 2.71 -9.09 15.24
C GLU A 229 1.72 -10.20 14.87
N ALA A 230 0.88 -10.61 15.82
CA ALA A 230 -0.16 -11.61 15.61
C ALA A 230 -1.39 -11.07 14.86
N GLY A 231 -1.41 -9.79 14.48
CA GLY A 231 -2.53 -9.12 13.84
C GLY A 231 -3.72 -8.86 14.77
N CYS A 232 -3.47 -8.58 16.05
CA CYS A 232 -4.49 -8.26 17.05
C CYS A 232 -4.35 -6.82 17.58
N LEU A 233 -5.49 -6.14 17.84
CA LEU A 233 -5.50 -4.92 18.67
C LEU A 233 -5.23 -5.27 20.14
N PRO A 234 -4.20 -4.72 20.80
CA PRO A 234 -3.97 -4.93 22.22
C PRO A 234 -4.89 -4.03 23.07
N ILE A 235 -5.71 -4.65 23.94
CA ILE A 235 -6.69 -3.97 24.81
C ILE A 235 -6.27 -4.13 26.28
N LEU A 236 -5.71 -3.06 26.86
CA LEU A 236 -5.08 -3.02 28.19
C LEU A 236 -6.05 -2.49 29.26
N THR A 237 -5.95 -3.02 30.48
CA THR A 237 -6.53 -2.43 31.70
C THR A 237 -5.51 -1.55 32.43
N SER A 238 -5.92 -0.48 33.11
CA SER A 238 -5.05 0.34 33.97
C SER A 238 -4.72 -0.29 35.33
N MET A 239 -4.27 -1.55 35.32
CA MET A 239 -3.78 -2.28 36.50
C MET A 239 -2.28 -2.56 36.34
N ALA A 240 -1.54 -2.52 37.45
CA ALA A 240 -0.10 -2.80 37.48
C ALA A 240 0.24 -3.83 38.55
N GLU A 241 1.45 -4.40 38.50
CA GLU A 241 1.89 -5.47 39.41
C GLU A 241 3.22 -5.11 40.09
N THR A 242 3.38 -5.45 41.37
CA THR A 242 4.68 -5.41 42.06
C THR A 242 5.58 -6.57 41.60
N PRO A 243 6.91 -6.55 41.87
CA PRO A 243 7.80 -7.66 41.55
C PRO A 243 7.40 -9.02 42.17
N GLU A 244 6.63 -9.00 43.27
CA GLU A 244 6.08 -10.18 43.94
C GLU A 244 4.72 -10.65 43.37
N GLY A 245 4.16 -9.94 42.39
CA GLY A 245 2.87 -10.26 41.75
C GLY A 245 1.63 -9.70 42.46
N GLN A 246 1.77 -8.73 43.37
CA GLN A 246 0.62 -8.04 43.95
C GLN A 246 0.07 -7.03 42.92
N VAL A 247 -1.20 -7.19 42.53
CA VAL A 247 -1.90 -6.22 41.67
C VAL A 247 -2.17 -4.93 42.44
N LEU A 248 -1.94 -3.78 41.81
CA LEU A 248 -2.19 -2.45 42.32
C LEU A 248 -3.10 -1.67 41.35
N ASN A 249 -3.97 -0.82 41.90
CA ASN A 249 -4.83 0.08 41.13
C ASN A 249 -4.03 1.30 40.65
N VAL A 250 -4.19 1.70 39.38
CA VAL A 250 -3.50 2.85 38.79
C VAL A 250 -4.47 3.71 37.99
N ASN A 251 -4.26 5.04 38.00
CA ASN A 251 -5.03 5.96 37.16
C ASN A 251 -4.76 5.69 35.66
N ALA A 252 -5.82 5.44 34.89
CA ALA A 252 -5.75 5.19 33.45
C ALA A 252 -5.12 6.34 32.64
N ASP A 253 -5.21 7.60 33.09
CA ASP A 253 -4.55 8.73 32.43
C ASP A 253 -3.01 8.70 32.63
N VAL A 254 -2.55 8.24 33.80
CA VAL A 254 -1.12 8.01 34.11
C VAL A 254 -0.61 6.77 33.38
N ALA A 255 -1.37 5.68 33.37
CA ALA A 255 -1.04 4.47 32.63
C ALA A 255 -0.90 4.73 31.12
N ALA A 256 -1.75 5.58 30.54
CA ALA A 256 -1.61 6.04 29.16
C ALA A 256 -0.36 6.91 28.93
N GLY A 257 0.00 7.76 29.90
CA GLY A 257 1.22 8.57 29.86
C GLY A 257 2.48 7.72 29.83
N GLU A 258 2.67 6.84 30.82
CA GLU A 258 3.86 5.98 30.91
C GLU A 258 3.97 4.99 29.73
N LEU A 259 2.82 4.48 29.24
CA LEU A 259 2.76 3.68 28.02
C LEU A 259 3.21 4.48 26.78
N ALA A 260 2.83 5.76 26.68
CA ALA A 260 3.28 6.62 25.59
C ALA A 260 4.77 6.99 25.71
N ARG A 261 5.32 7.17 26.93
CA ARG A 261 6.77 7.37 27.14
C ARG A 261 7.61 6.20 26.62
N GLU A 262 7.20 4.98 26.94
CA GLU A 262 7.93 3.75 26.57
C GLU A 262 7.84 3.39 25.07
N LEU A 263 6.76 3.80 24.40
CA LEU A 263 6.50 3.48 22.98
C LEU A 263 6.80 4.63 22.00
N GLN A 264 6.80 5.88 22.49
CA GLN A 264 6.96 7.11 21.69
C GLN A 264 6.04 7.17 20.45
N PRO A 265 4.71 7.09 20.61
CA PRO A 265 3.77 7.10 19.48
C PRO A 265 3.63 8.48 18.84
N LEU A 266 3.19 8.51 17.58
CA LEU A 266 2.90 9.77 16.86
C LEU A 266 1.64 10.48 17.40
N LYS A 267 0.61 9.70 17.77
CA LYS A 267 -0.67 10.20 18.30
C LYS A 267 -1.00 9.58 19.66
N ILE A 268 -1.42 10.41 20.60
CA ILE A 268 -1.88 9.99 21.94
C ILE A 268 -3.30 10.52 22.10
N VAL A 269 -4.30 9.65 22.13
CA VAL A 269 -5.71 10.05 22.04
C VAL A 269 -6.43 9.80 23.36
N TYR A 270 -7.00 10.84 23.96
CA TYR A 270 -7.84 10.77 25.15
C TYR A 270 -9.31 10.92 24.75
N LEU A 271 -10.07 9.83 24.80
CA LEU A 271 -11.49 9.82 24.46
C LEU A 271 -12.35 10.34 25.62
N ALA A 272 -13.22 11.32 25.35
CA ALA A 272 -14.12 11.95 26.31
C ALA A 272 -15.45 12.38 25.66
N GLU A 273 -16.58 12.28 26.39
CA GLU A 273 -17.91 12.61 25.87
C GLU A 273 -18.00 14.01 25.25
N LYS A 274 -17.33 15.00 25.87
CA LYS A 274 -17.39 16.41 25.44
C LYS A 274 -16.60 16.73 24.17
N GLY A 275 -15.80 15.81 23.66
CA GLY A 275 -15.10 15.97 22.38
C GLY A 275 -14.02 17.05 22.31
N GLY A 276 -13.53 17.58 23.43
CA GLY A 276 -12.45 18.56 23.44
C GLY A 276 -12.36 19.39 24.74
N LEU A 277 -11.52 20.41 24.69
CA LEU A 277 -11.47 21.52 25.63
C LEU A 277 -12.22 22.73 25.04
N PHE A 278 -12.75 23.57 25.91
CA PHE A 278 -13.56 24.72 25.55
C PHE A 278 -13.01 25.97 26.22
N ASN A 279 -13.06 27.09 25.51
CA ASN A 279 -12.81 28.42 26.07
C ASN A 279 -13.92 28.71 27.08
N GLY A 280 -13.54 28.98 28.33
CA GLY A 280 -14.49 29.23 29.42
C GLY A 280 -15.09 30.64 29.43
N ASP A 281 -14.65 31.50 28.52
CA ASP A 281 -15.13 32.87 28.30
C ASP A 281 -16.06 32.92 27.06
N THR A 282 -15.57 32.53 25.88
CA THR A 282 -16.38 32.53 24.64
C THR A 282 -17.30 31.31 24.48
N GLY A 283 -17.05 30.23 25.23
CA GLY A 283 -17.77 28.94 25.09
C GLY A 283 -17.34 28.09 23.90
N GLU A 284 -16.45 28.58 23.04
CA GLU A 284 -16.02 27.91 21.81
C GLU A 284 -15.08 26.73 22.08
N LYS A 285 -15.06 25.75 21.18
CA LYS A 285 -14.12 24.61 21.25
C LYS A 285 -12.72 25.05 20.83
N ILE A 286 -11.72 24.74 21.65
CA ILE A 286 -10.31 25.00 21.34
C ILE A 286 -9.85 23.92 20.35
N SER A 287 -9.53 24.28 19.10
CA SER A 287 -9.10 23.33 18.07
C SER A 287 -7.68 22.83 18.27
N ALA A 288 -6.74 23.73 18.60
CA ALA A 288 -5.34 23.41 18.83
C ALA A 288 -4.74 24.21 20.00
N ILE A 289 -3.65 23.70 20.58
CA ILE A 289 -2.80 24.38 21.57
C ILE A 289 -1.32 24.09 21.24
N ASN A 290 -0.55 25.14 20.92
CA ASN A 290 0.91 25.08 20.77
C ASN A 290 1.60 25.42 22.10
N LEU A 291 2.10 24.42 22.83
CA LEU A 291 2.60 24.59 24.19
C LEU A 291 3.87 25.47 24.31
N ASP A 292 4.70 25.55 23.27
CA ASP A 292 5.92 26.37 23.29
C ASP A 292 5.64 27.88 23.13
N GLU A 293 4.45 28.26 22.64
CA GLU A 293 4.04 29.65 22.39
C GLU A 293 2.88 30.09 23.30
N GLU A 294 1.83 29.28 23.41
CA GLU A 294 0.56 29.68 24.04
C GLU A 294 0.47 29.37 25.54
N TYR A 295 1.20 28.37 26.04
CA TYR A 295 0.98 27.81 27.39
C TYR A 295 1.05 28.88 28.50
N ASP A 296 2.06 29.75 28.47
CA ASP A 296 2.24 30.79 29.50
C ASP A 296 1.21 31.91 29.41
N HIS A 297 0.52 32.08 28.28
CA HIS A 297 -0.61 32.99 28.14
C HIS A 297 -1.91 32.31 28.58
N LEU A 298 -2.13 31.07 28.14
CA LEU A 298 -3.32 30.27 28.43
C LEU A 298 -3.45 29.94 29.92
N MET A 299 -2.38 29.54 30.58
CA MET A 299 -2.39 29.18 32.01
C MET A 299 -2.63 30.39 32.94
N LYS A 300 -2.42 31.61 32.44
CA LYS A 300 -2.75 32.87 33.15
C LYS A 300 -4.21 33.29 32.99
N GLN A 301 -4.96 32.69 32.06
CA GLN A 301 -6.36 33.07 31.84
C GLN A 301 -7.24 32.70 33.03
N TRP A 302 -8.12 33.64 33.40
CA TRP A 302 -9.04 33.51 34.53
C TRP A 302 -10.05 32.37 34.35
N TRP A 303 -10.44 32.09 33.11
CA TRP A 303 -11.44 31.09 32.75
C TRP A 303 -10.89 29.65 32.72
N VAL A 304 -9.56 29.45 32.73
CA VAL A 304 -8.92 28.12 32.74
C VAL A 304 -9.03 27.52 34.15
N ARG A 305 -10.19 26.90 34.41
CA ARG A 305 -10.57 26.25 35.68
C ARG A 305 -9.60 25.12 36.06
N HIS A 306 -9.55 24.79 37.36
CA HIS A 306 -8.60 23.84 37.95
C HIS A 306 -8.44 22.51 37.16
N GLY A 307 -9.53 21.85 36.77
CA GLY A 307 -9.47 20.59 36.02
C GLY A 307 -8.89 20.74 34.60
N THR A 308 -9.19 21.85 33.91
CA THR A 308 -8.59 22.16 32.60
C THR A 308 -7.11 22.48 32.75
N ARG A 309 -6.76 23.27 33.78
CA ARG A 309 -5.38 23.64 34.13
C ARG A 309 -4.50 22.41 34.42
N LEU A 310 -5.04 21.44 35.17
CA LEU A 310 -4.34 20.20 35.48
C LEU A 310 -4.05 19.39 34.20
N LYS A 311 -5.06 19.14 33.36
CA LYS A 311 -4.88 18.41 32.10
C LYS A 311 -3.86 19.04 31.16
N ILE A 312 -3.88 20.37 30.98
CA ILE A 312 -2.91 21.07 30.14
C ILE A 312 -1.48 20.94 30.70
N LYS A 313 -1.32 20.95 32.03
CA LYS A 313 -0.03 20.71 32.69
C LYS A 313 0.45 19.27 32.52
N GLU A 314 -0.40 18.28 32.79
CA GLU A 314 -0.10 16.85 32.61
C GLU A 314 0.30 16.53 31.15
N MET A 315 -0.42 17.10 30.18
CA MET A 315 -0.15 16.89 28.76
C MET A 315 1.11 17.63 28.28
N LYS A 316 1.46 18.77 28.88
CA LYS A 316 2.78 19.40 28.68
C LYS A 316 3.91 18.55 29.24
N GLU A 317 3.74 18.03 30.46
CA GLU A 317 4.74 17.16 31.11
C GLU A 317 4.94 15.85 30.33
N LEU A 318 3.87 15.27 29.78
CA LEU A 318 3.97 14.11 28.87
C LEU A 318 4.68 14.46 27.55
N LEU A 319 4.29 15.56 26.89
CA LEU A 319 4.83 15.93 25.58
C LEU A 319 6.28 16.40 25.61
N MET A 320 6.77 16.96 26.72
CA MET A 320 8.15 17.43 26.84
C MET A 320 9.18 16.30 26.81
N ASP A 321 8.82 15.12 27.32
CA ASP A 321 9.64 13.90 27.30
C ASP A 321 9.49 13.08 25.99
N LEU A 322 8.71 13.60 25.03
CA LEU A 322 8.43 12.97 23.74
C LEU A 322 9.03 13.77 22.56
N PRO A 323 9.25 13.12 21.40
CA PRO A 323 9.63 13.81 20.17
C PRO A 323 8.66 14.96 19.81
N ARG A 324 9.17 16.04 19.21
CA ARG A 324 8.34 17.18 18.74
C ARG A 324 7.24 16.78 17.75
N THR A 325 7.39 15.62 17.07
CA THR A 325 6.40 15.03 16.15
C THR A 325 5.22 14.36 16.85
N SER A 326 5.32 14.03 18.14
CA SER A 326 4.23 13.45 18.93
C SER A 326 3.18 14.52 19.28
N SER A 327 1.90 14.12 19.26
CA SER A 327 0.79 15.00 19.62
C SER A 327 -0.26 14.29 20.48
N VAL A 328 -0.85 15.02 21.42
CA VAL A 328 -1.98 14.58 22.25
C VAL A 328 -3.26 15.13 21.65
N ALA A 329 -4.32 14.34 21.55
CA ALA A 329 -5.63 14.81 21.09
C ALA A 329 -6.74 14.44 22.09
N ILE A 330 -7.62 15.38 22.41
CA ILE A 330 -8.80 15.15 23.27
C ILE A 330 -10.04 15.24 22.38
N ILE A 331 -10.74 14.11 22.18
CA ILE A 331 -11.81 13.98 21.18
C ILE A 331 -12.95 13.06 21.66
N HIS A 332 -14.03 13.03 20.89
CA HIS A 332 -15.16 12.15 21.09
C HIS A 332 -15.00 10.87 20.23
N PRO A 333 -15.48 9.68 20.62
CA PRO A 333 -15.21 8.43 19.91
C PRO A 333 -15.65 8.40 18.44
N ALA A 334 -16.72 9.12 18.08
CA ALA A 334 -17.17 9.21 16.68
C ALA A 334 -16.14 9.92 15.79
N ASP A 335 -15.36 10.83 16.37
CA ASP A 335 -14.43 11.72 15.70
C ASP A 335 -13.00 11.15 15.60
N LEU A 336 -12.77 9.95 16.16
CA LEU A 336 -11.46 9.28 16.20
C LEU A 336 -10.81 9.13 14.82
N GLN A 337 -11.63 8.88 13.79
CA GLN A 337 -11.14 8.77 12.42
C GLN A 337 -10.72 10.13 11.85
N LYS A 338 -11.49 11.18 12.15
CA LYS A 338 -11.19 12.55 11.68
C LYS A 338 -9.91 13.08 12.32
N GLU A 339 -9.73 12.92 13.63
CA GLU A 339 -8.55 13.42 14.35
C GLU A 339 -7.23 12.72 13.97
N LEU A 340 -7.30 11.44 13.57
CA LEU A 340 -6.11 10.67 13.20
C LEU A 340 -5.66 10.90 11.74
N PHE A 341 -6.55 11.35 10.85
CA PHE A 341 -6.27 11.43 9.41
C PHE A 341 -6.53 12.79 8.77
N THR A 342 -7.19 13.72 9.46
CA THR A 342 -7.39 15.09 8.96
C THR A 342 -6.57 16.11 9.72
N ASP A 343 -6.05 17.06 8.96
CA ASP A 343 -5.44 18.28 9.48
C ASP A 343 -6.48 19.22 10.11
N THR A 344 -7.71 19.28 9.61
CA THR A 344 -8.77 20.10 10.25
C THR A 344 -9.13 19.65 11.68
N GLY A 345 -8.76 18.42 12.07
CA GLY A 345 -8.99 17.88 13.41
C GLY A 345 -10.48 17.75 13.76
N ALA A 346 -10.78 17.34 14.99
CA ALA A 346 -12.16 17.23 15.44
C ALA A 346 -12.39 17.57 16.92
N GLY A 347 -11.38 17.48 17.77
CA GLY A 347 -11.46 17.96 19.15
C GLY A 347 -10.44 19.05 19.46
N THR A 348 -9.57 18.78 20.44
CA THR A 348 -8.45 19.67 20.80
C THR A 348 -7.13 18.95 20.62
N LEU A 349 -6.32 19.42 19.66
CA LEU A 349 -4.97 18.93 19.38
C LEU A 349 -3.92 19.71 20.19
N ILE A 350 -3.23 19.04 21.09
CA ILE A 350 -2.20 19.61 21.97
C ILE A 350 -0.83 19.06 21.56
N ARG A 351 0.13 19.95 21.41
CA ARG A 351 1.48 19.65 20.91
C ARG A 351 2.49 20.65 21.45
N ARG A 352 3.78 20.33 21.37
CA ARG A 352 4.83 21.33 21.60
C ARG A 352 4.72 22.46 20.56
N GLY A 353 4.61 22.07 19.29
CA GLY A 353 4.79 22.97 18.16
C GLY A 353 6.25 23.40 18.05
N ASN A 354 6.50 24.43 17.22
CA ASN A 354 7.75 25.16 17.17
C ASN A 354 7.43 26.64 17.44
N LYS A 355 8.34 27.35 18.12
CA LYS A 355 8.19 28.78 18.37
C LYS A 355 8.43 29.58 17.10
N VAL A 356 7.55 30.53 16.80
CA VAL A 356 7.73 31.45 15.67
C VAL A 356 8.74 32.54 16.06
N GLN A 357 9.83 32.61 15.31
CA GLN A 357 10.86 33.63 15.39
C GLN A 357 10.55 34.74 14.39
N THR A 358 10.59 36.00 14.83
CA THR A 358 10.37 37.19 13.99
C THR A 358 11.66 37.97 13.83
N ARG A 359 12.02 38.34 12.60
CA ARG A 359 13.19 39.14 12.24
C ARG A 359 12.79 40.34 11.37
N ASN A 360 13.44 41.49 11.52
CA ASN A 360 13.09 42.73 10.81
C ASN A 360 14.08 43.08 9.66
N SER A 361 15.10 42.25 9.46
CA SER A 361 16.11 42.38 8.41
C SER A 361 16.59 40.99 7.97
N ILE A 362 17.26 40.90 6.82
CA ILE A 362 17.84 39.63 6.33
C ILE A 362 19.17 39.33 7.03
N GLU A 363 19.79 40.36 7.62
CA GLU A 363 21.01 40.33 8.41
C GLU A 363 20.82 39.77 9.84
N GLU A 364 19.58 39.64 10.32
CA GLU A 364 19.21 38.98 11.60
C GLU A 364 19.19 37.43 11.52
N PHE A 365 19.51 36.84 10.37
CA PHE A 365 19.63 35.38 10.21
C PHE A 365 21.06 34.91 10.52
N GLU A 366 21.20 34.09 11.57
CA GLU A 366 22.49 33.51 12.00
C GLU A 366 23.11 32.59 10.93
N ASP A 367 22.28 31.89 10.15
CA ASP A 367 22.69 31.08 9.00
C ASP A 367 21.92 31.49 7.73
N ILE A 368 22.59 32.26 6.88
CA ILE A 368 22.08 32.73 5.59
C ILE A 368 22.03 31.58 4.55
N GLU A 369 22.87 30.55 4.67
CA GLU A 369 22.79 29.40 3.76
C GLU A 369 21.63 28.46 4.14
N ALA A 370 21.28 28.32 5.42
CA ALA A 370 20.04 27.66 5.85
C ALA A 370 18.79 28.40 5.34
N LEU A 371 18.78 29.73 5.40
CA LEU A 371 17.75 30.59 4.79
C LEU A 371 17.61 30.33 3.27
N LYS A 372 18.72 30.33 2.52
CA LYS A 372 18.71 29.98 1.08
C LYS A 372 18.24 28.54 0.84
N ASN A 373 18.67 27.59 1.68
CA ASN A 373 18.26 26.20 1.64
C ASN A 373 16.76 26.00 1.94
N ALA A 374 16.11 26.97 2.61
CA ALA A 374 14.65 27.02 2.74
C ALA A 374 14.00 27.55 1.45
N LEU A 375 14.43 28.72 0.96
CA LEU A 375 13.86 29.38 -0.22
C LEU A 375 13.98 28.58 -1.53
N VAL A 376 15.04 27.77 -1.70
CA VAL A 376 15.23 26.91 -2.89
C VAL A 376 14.15 25.81 -3.02
N ARG A 377 13.45 25.45 -1.93
CA ARG A 377 12.53 24.28 -1.89
C ARG A 377 11.29 24.46 -2.78
N ASP A 378 10.87 25.69 -3.04
CA ASP A 378 9.69 26.05 -3.86
C ASP A 378 10.01 26.34 -5.33
N GLN A 379 11.28 26.27 -5.75
CA GLN A 379 11.71 26.73 -7.07
C GLN A 379 11.86 25.58 -8.06
N GLU A 380 10.94 25.49 -9.03
CA GLU A 380 10.97 24.54 -10.16
C GLU A 380 11.98 24.95 -11.27
N ALA A 381 12.70 26.05 -11.09
CA ALA A 381 13.58 26.64 -12.11
C ALA A 381 14.87 25.85 -12.32
N LEU A 382 15.33 25.77 -13.58
CA LEU A 382 16.59 25.14 -14.00
C LEU A 382 17.84 25.72 -13.31
N ASP A 383 17.75 26.94 -12.77
CA ASP A 383 18.76 27.54 -11.87
C ASP A 383 18.06 28.22 -10.67
N ALA A 384 17.46 27.38 -9.82
CA ALA A 384 16.85 27.79 -8.57
C ALA A 384 17.85 28.48 -7.62
N ARG A 385 19.11 28.03 -7.57
CA ARG A 385 20.08 28.54 -6.58
C ARG A 385 20.51 29.97 -6.90
N ALA A 386 20.95 30.26 -8.13
CA ALA A 386 21.34 31.62 -8.50
C ALA A 386 20.13 32.59 -8.54
N THR A 387 18.90 32.08 -8.59
CA THR A 387 17.68 32.89 -8.45
C THR A 387 17.42 33.25 -6.99
N VAL A 388 17.56 32.30 -6.06
CA VAL A 388 17.47 32.56 -4.61
C VAL A 388 18.61 33.45 -4.12
N ASP A 389 19.85 33.27 -4.60
CA ASP A 389 20.99 34.13 -4.25
C ASP A 389 20.71 35.59 -4.63
N ARG A 390 20.28 35.84 -5.88
CA ARG A 390 19.87 37.17 -6.36
C ARG A 390 18.70 37.75 -5.56
N TYR A 391 17.72 36.93 -5.17
CA TYR A 391 16.59 37.38 -4.37
C TYR A 391 17.02 37.80 -2.96
N VAL A 392 17.80 36.97 -2.25
CA VAL A 392 18.34 37.28 -0.90
C VAL A 392 19.22 38.53 -0.94
N ASP A 393 20.11 38.66 -1.91
CA ASP A 393 20.92 39.88 -2.06
C ASP A 393 20.08 41.11 -2.40
N SER A 394 18.93 40.94 -3.07
CA SER A 394 17.97 42.04 -3.30
C SER A 394 17.20 42.46 -2.05
N LEU A 395 17.15 41.64 -0.98
CA LEU A 395 16.50 41.97 0.29
C LEU A 395 17.43 42.70 1.27
N ARG A 396 18.75 42.65 1.07
CA ARG A 396 19.73 43.33 1.94
C ARG A 396 19.45 44.83 2.04
N GLY A 397 19.49 45.35 3.25
CA GLY A 397 19.24 46.77 3.52
C GLY A 397 17.82 47.27 3.19
N LYS A 398 16.84 46.38 2.97
CA LYS A 398 15.41 46.72 2.95
C LYS A 398 14.76 46.38 4.28
N GLU A 399 13.78 47.18 4.68
CA GLU A 399 12.88 46.83 5.78
C GLU A 399 11.98 45.67 5.33
N ILE A 400 12.04 44.55 6.07
CA ILE A 400 11.22 43.36 5.86
C ILE A 400 10.69 42.90 7.21
N LYS A 401 9.76 41.95 7.23
CA LYS A 401 9.46 41.18 8.44
C LYS A 401 9.34 39.71 8.10
N ALA A 402 10.36 38.96 8.49
CA ALA A 402 10.46 37.52 8.26
C ALA A 402 9.96 36.76 9.49
N TYR A 403 9.15 35.74 9.24
CA TYR A 403 8.61 34.81 10.22
C TYR A 403 9.13 33.43 9.86
N SER A 404 9.81 32.76 10.78
CA SER A 404 10.21 31.37 10.62
C SER A 404 9.98 30.59 11.89
N ASP A 405 9.88 29.27 11.79
CA ASP A 405 10.07 28.42 12.96
C ASP A 405 11.56 28.06 13.17
N GLU A 406 11.88 27.49 14.32
CA GLU A 406 13.23 27.11 14.75
C GLU A 406 14.02 26.24 13.72
N PRO A 407 13.45 25.16 13.12
CA PRO A 407 14.12 24.36 12.09
C PRO A 407 14.02 24.91 10.65
N LEU A 408 13.40 26.07 10.43
CA LEU A 408 13.02 26.56 9.09
C LEU A 408 12.18 25.53 8.30
N GLU A 409 11.21 24.85 8.92
CA GLU A 409 10.20 24.04 8.22
C GLU A 409 9.14 24.92 7.55
N ALA A 410 8.92 26.13 8.08
CA ALA A 410 8.14 27.20 7.46
C ALA A 410 8.91 28.53 7.51
N LEU A 411 8.90 29.27 6.39
CA LEU A 411 9.52 30.57 6.24
C LEU A 411 8.59 31.49 5.43
N ALA A 412 8.20 32.62 6.01
CA ALA A 412 7.41 33.66 5.36
C ALA A 412 8.13 35.00 5.44
N ILE A 413 8.15 35.76 4.33
CA ILE A 413 8.75 37.09 4.25
C ILE A 413 7.66 38.08 3.86
N VAL A 414 7.33 38.99 4.78
CA VAL A 414 6.36 40.08 4.57
C VAL A 414 7.12 41.38 4.31
N LEU A 415 6.68 42.12 3.30
CA LEU A 415 7.10 43.50 3.04
C LEU A 415 6.10 44.44 3.71
N PRO A 416 6.55 45.40 4.55
CA PRO A 416 5.66 46.37 5.18
C PRO A 416 5.04 47.32 4.13
N PRO A 417 3.95 48.04 4.48
CA PRO A 417 3.27 48.94 3.56
C PRO A 417 4.19 50.03 2.99
N LYS A 418 4.21 50.16 1.66
CA LYS A 418 4.95 51.25 0.97
C LYS A 418 4.35 52.61 1.35
N PRO A 419 5.14 53.70 1.48
CA PRO A 419 4.61 55.04 1.78
C PRO A 419 3.49 55.45 0.82
N GLY A 420 2.28 55.65 1.36
CA GLY A 420 1.06 55.94 0.59
C GLY A 420 0.08 54.77 0.44
N SER A 421 0.43 53.56 0.88
CA SER A 421 -0.49 52.41 0.97
C SER A 421 -0.67 51.95 2.43
N THR A 422 -1.80 51.31 2.73
CA THR A 422 -2.05 50.65 4.04
C THR A 422 -1.93 49.13 3.98
N LEU A 423 -1.61 48.56 2.83
CA LEU A 423 -1.55 47.11 2.60
C LEU A 423 -0.12 46.58 2.78
N ALA A 424 0.05 45.59 3.66
CA ALA A 424 1.27 44.79 3.70
C ALA A 424 1.21 43.70 2.63
N HIS A 425 2.37 43.19 2.22
CA HIS A 425 2.47 42.18 1.17
C HIS A 425 3.33 40.99 1.59
N LEU A 426 2.76 39.78 1.59
CA LEU A 426 3.49 38.54 1.80
C LEU A 426 4.16 38.13 0.48
N ALA A 427 5.47 38.40 0.37
CA ALA A 427 6.25 38.28 -0.85
C ALA A 427 6.82 36.88 -1.11
N THR A 428 6.93 36.04 -0.09
CA THR A 428 7.31 34.62 -0.19
C THR A 428 6.80 33.87 1.05
N MET A 429 6.32 32.64 0.87
CA MET A 429 5.86 31.75 1.96
C MET A 429 6.26 30.29 1.66
N SER A 430 7.52 29.95 1.89
CA SER A 430 8.03 28.61 1.63
C SER A 430 7.85 27.70 2.82
N ILE A 431 7.15 26.57 2.61
CA ILE A 431 6.76 25.64 3.67
C ILE A 431 6.97 24.21 3.20
N THR A 432 7.71 23.45 4.01
CA THR A 432 7.95 22.02 3.79
C THR A 432 6.66 21.21 3.87
N LYS A 433 6.65 20.03 3.24
CA LYS A 433 5.53 19.09 3.39
C LYS A 433 5.28 18.71 4.85
N THR A 434 6.32 18.67 5.69
CA THR A 434 6.19 18.55 7.14
C THR A 434 5.44 19.74 7.72
N GLY A 435 5.91 20.98 7.53
CA GLY A 435 5.30 22.20 8.05
C GLY A 435 3.83 22.45 7.64
N TRP A 436 3.42 21.95 6.47
CA TRP A 436 2.02 21.91 6.03
C TRP A 436 1.18 20.88 6.79
N LEU A 437 1.71 19.68 7.01
CA LEU A 437 1.05 18.58 7.75
C LEU A 437 1.08 18.78 9.27
N THR A 438 2.02 19.58 9.79
CA THR A 438 2.18 19.90 11.21
C THR A 438 1.61 21.28 11.57
N HIS A 439 0.81 21.92 10.71
CA HIS A 439 0.22 23.26 10.90
C HIS A 439 1.21 24.33 11.41
N VAL A 440 2.48 24.26 11.03
CA VAL A 440 3.40 25.38 11.24
C VAL A 440 2.98 26.54 10.31
N ALA A 441 2.42 26.21 9.14
CA ALA A 441 1.74 27.15 8.24
C ALA A 441 0.68 28.01 8.94
N ASP A 442 -0.27 27.39 9.66
CA ASP A 442 -1.34 28.10 10.36
C ASP A 442 -0.81 28.98 11.51
N ASN A 443 0.18 28.48 12.27
CA ASN A 443 0.86 29.26 13.31
C ASN A 443 1.50 30.53 12.73
N VAL A 444 2.35 30.36 11.71
CA VAL A 444 3.08 31.46 11.05
C VAL A 444 2.12 32.48 10.44
N PHE A 445 1.05 32.02 9.77
CA PHE A 445 0.08 32.92 9.16
C PHE A 445 -0.74 33.70 10.20
N THR A 446 -1.06 33.08 11.35
CA THR A 446 -1.74 33.76 12.46
C THR A 446 -0.82 34.81 13.11
N SER A 447 0.48 34.54 13.23
CA SER A 447 1.47 35.56 13.64
C SER A 447 1.54 36.72 12.63
N ILE A 448 1.48 36.45 11.33
CA ILE A 448 1.46 37.47 10.28
C ILE A 448 0.18 38.32 10.36
N GLN A 449 -1.01 37.73 10.42
CA GLN A 449 -2.28 38.47 10.48
C GLN A 449 -2.42 39.33 11.75
N LYS A 450 -1.83 38.88 12.87
CA LYS A 450 -1.78 39.64 14.13
C LYS A 450 -0.96 40.93 14.00
N ASP A 451 0.17 40.87 13.29
CA ASP A 451 1.08 42.00 13.11
C ASP A 451 0.72 42.87 11.90
N PHE A 452 0.07 42.28 10.89
CA PHE A 452 -0.37 42.92 9.65
C PHE A 452 -1.86 42.63 9.38
N PRO A 453 -2.79 43.37 10.01
CA PRO A 453 -4.23 43.13 9.86
C PRO A 453 -4.77 43.34 8.44
N LYS A 454 -4.08 44.11 7.58
CA LYS A 454 -4.34 44.21 6.14
C LYS A 454 -3.20 43.55 5.37
N LEU A 455 -3.48 42.45 4.68
CA LEU A 455 -2.48 41.63 3.98
C LEU A 455 -2.93 41.30 2.56
N THR A 456 -1.98 41.26 1.63
CA THR A 456 -2.16 40.77 0.25
C THR A 456 -1.09 39.74 -0.10
N TRP A 457 -1.44 38.74 -0.92
CA TRP A 457 -0.51 37.71 -1.40
C TRP A 457 -0.95 37.13 -2.74
N THR A 458 -0.05 36.47 -3.47
CA THR A 458 -0.33 35.89 -4.79
C THR A 458 0.21 34.46 -4.90
N VAL A 459 -0.63 33.54 -5.35
CA VAL A 459 -0.37 32.08 -5.43
C VAL A 459 -0.61 31.64 -6.88
N LYS A 460 0.03 30.56 -7.36
CA LYS A 460 -0.32 29.99 -8.67
C LYS A 460 -1.69 29.29 -8.63
N GLU A 461 -2.39 29.23 -9.75
CA GLU A 461 -3.67 28.52 -9.89
C GLU A 461 -3.51 26.98 -9.75
N ASP A 462 -2.29 26.43 -9.90
CA ASP A 462 -1.97 25.00 -9.80
C ASP A 462 -1.34 24.55 -8.46
N ASP A 463 -1.26 25.44 -7.45
CA ASP A 463 -0.67 25.14 -6.14
C ASP A 463 -1.38 23.99 -5.39
N GLU A 464 -0.61 23.06 -4.79
CA GLU A 464 -1.18 21.90 -4.09
C GLU A 464 -2.07 22.27 -2.88
N ASN A 465 -1.92 23.47 -2.32
CA ASN A 465 -2.55 23.98 -1.10
C ASN A 465 -3.51 25.14 -1.36
N LEU A 466 -3.86 25.45 -2.62
CA LEU A 466 -4.66 26.63 -2.98
C LEU A 466 -5.95 26.80 -2.14
N SER A 467 -6.62 25.70 -1.78
CA SER A 467 -7.82 25.73 -0.91
C SER A 467 -7.56 26.33 0.48
N TRP A 468 -6.40 26.09 1.07
CA TRP A 468 -6.04 26.67 2.37
C TRP A 468 -5.87 28.19 2.26
N PHE A 469 -5.36 28.71 1.14
CA PHE A 469 -5.30 30.16 0.92
C PHE A 469 -6.69 30.79 0.73
N PHE A 470 -7.65 30.07 0.12
CA PHE A 470 -9.07 30.48 0.13
C PHE A 470 -9.64 30.55 1.56
N ASP A 471 -9.37 29.54 2.41
CA ASP A 471 -9.83 29.49 3.82
C ASP A 471 -9.24 30.61 4.71
N LYS A 472 -8.18 31.31 4.25
CA LYS A 472 -7.53 32.42 4.98
C LYS A 472 -7.85 33.82 4.44
N ALA A 473 -8.58 33.92 3.32
CA ALA A 473 -8.81 35.18 2.63
C ALA A 473 -10.23 35.72 2.82
N ASP A 474 -10.37 37.05 2.89
CA ASP A 474 -11.66 37.74 2.79
C ASP A 474 -12.14 37.85 1.34
N GLY A 475 -11.23 37.67 0.36
CA GLY A 475 -11.55 37.65 -1.07
C GLY A 475 -10.37 37.27 -1.96
N SER A 476 -10.66 37.00 -3.23
CA SER A 476 -9.70 36.50 -4.23
C SER A 476 -10.01 36.99 -5.65
N LEU A 477 -8.99 37.02 -6.51
CA LEU A 477 -9.10 37.32 -7.94
C LEU A 477 -8.08 36.50 -8.75
N CYS A 478 -8.56 35.71 -9.71
CA CYS A 478 -7.72 34.92 -10.61
C CYS A 478 -7.45 35.65 -11.95
N ARG A 479 -6.21 35.58 -12.44
CA ARG A 479 -5.75 36.17 -13.70
C ARG A 479 -4.52 35.44 -14.24
N ASP A 480 -4.49 35.12 -15.54
CA ASP A 480 -3.30 34.64 -16.27
C ASP A 480 -2.55 33.44 -15.63
N GLY A 481 -3.24 32.61 -14.84
CA GLY A 481 -2.67 31.45 -14.11
C GLY A 481 -2.25 31.73 -12.66
N GLU A 482 -2.53 32.94 -12.13
CA GLU A 482 -2.21 33.37 -10.77
C GLU A 482 -3.46 33.87 -10.03
N VAL A 483 -3.53 33.61 -8.73
CA VAL A 483 -4.62 34.03 -7.84
C VAL A 483 -4.08 35.03 -6.82
N LEU A 484 -4.58 36.26 -6.88
CA LEU A 484 -4.44 37.27 -5.83
C LEU A 484 -5.43 36.95 -4.70
N PHE A 485 -4.97 37.08 -3.47
CA PHE A 485 -5.77 37.00 -2.25
C PHE A 485 -5.55 38.23 -1.37
N TRP A 486 -6.55 38.57 -0.55
CA TRP A 486 -6.45 39.62 0.46
C TRP A 486 -7.17 39.26 1.76
N SER A 487 -6.72 39.86 2.86
CA SER A 487 -7.36 39.81 4.18
C SER A 487 -7.35 41.19 4.85
N GLY A 488 -8.41 41.49 5.60
CA GLY A 488 -8.62 42.74 6.35
C GLY A 488 -9.07 43.96 5.54
N VAL A 489 -9.10 43.86 4.20
CA VAL A 489 -9.52 44.94 3.30
C VAL A 489 -11.04 44.97 3.19
N LYS A 490 -11.69 45.88 3.94
CA LYS A 490 -13.15 45.98 4.06
C LYS A 490 -13.77 47.13 3.25
N GLU A 491 -12.97 48.10 2.84
CA GLU A 491 -13.44 49.26 2.08
C GLU A 491 -13.54 48.93 0.58
N ALA A 492 -14.71 49.19 -0.01
CA ALA A 492 -15.00 48.80 -1.39
C ALA A 492 -14.08 49.47 -2.42
N ASP A 493 -13.64 50.71 -2.17
CA ASP A 493 -12.71 51.41 -3.06
C ASP A 493 -11.26 50.88 -2.92
N GLU A 494 -10.81 50.46 -1.72
CA GLU A 494 -9.50 49.80 -1.57
C GLU A 494 -9.46 48.46 -2.31
N VAL A 495 -10.53 47.65 -2.21
CA VAL A 495 -10.65 46.38 -2.96
C VAL A 495 -10.69 46.65 -4.46
N LYS A 496 -11.43 47.68 -4.90
CA LYS A 496 -11.54 48.06 -6.31
C LYS A 496 -10.21 48.52 -6.90
N ASP A 497 -9.45 49.35 -6.19
CA ASP A 497 -8.14 49.81 -6.67
C ASP A 497 -7.13 48.66 -6.72
N LEU A 498 -7.11 47.79 -5.70
CA LEU A 498 -6.31 46.55 -5.69
C LEU A 498 -6.64 45.63 -6.88
N VAL A 499 -7.94 45.39 -7.13
CA VAL A 499 -8.45 44.61 -8.27
C VAL A 499 -8.05 45.24 -9.60
N VAL A 500 -8.14 46.57 -9.72
CA VAL A 500 -7.79 47.31 -10.94
C VAL A 500 -6.27 47.31 -11.19
N GLU A 501 -5.45 47.35 -10.14
CA GLU A 501 -3.99 47.31 -10.25
C GLU A 501 -3.49 45.92 -10.67
N PHE A 502 -3.97 44.84 -10.03
CA PHE A 502 -3.69 43.46 -10.47
C PHE A 502 -4.24 43.18 -11.87
N SER A 503 -5.41 43.74 -12.22
CA SER A 503 -5.98 43.64 -13.57
C SER A 503 -5.24 44.44 -14.66
N LYS A 504 -4.25 45.26 -14.29
CA LYS A 504 -3.34 45.95 -15.23
C LYS A 504 -1.96 45.31 -15.27
N ASN A 505 -1.42 44.95 -14.11
CA ASN A 505 0.00 44.65 -13.94
C ASN A 505 0.26 43.17 -13.58
N GLY A 506 -0.76 42.37 -13.23
CA GLY A 506 -0.56 41.04 -12.63
C GLY A 506 0.31 41.11 -11.39
N ARG A 507 1.18 40.12 -11.16
CA ARG A 507 2.20 40.17 -10.09
C ARG A 507 3.19 41.34 -10.20
N ASP A 508 3.37 41.97 -11.37
CA ASP A 508 4.29 43.11 -11.50
C ASP A 508 3.79 44.37 -10.76
N MET A 509 2.54 44.42 -10.27
CA MET A 509 2.09 45.46 -9.32
C MET A 509 2.95 45.53 -8.05
N LEU A 510 3.57 44.41 -7.70
CA LEU A 510 4.40 44.27 -6.50
C LEU A 510 5.78 44.92 -6.74
N GLY A 511 6.20 45.02 -8.01
CA GLY A 511 7.53 45.42 -8.46
C GLY A 511 8.54 44.27 -8.43
N ASN A 512 9.82 44.59 -8.67
CA ASN A 512 10.96 43.65 -8.64
C ASN A 512 11.30 43.17 -7.21
N LEU A 513 10.31 42.66 -6.48
CA LEU A 513 10.34 42.36 -5.04
C LEU A 513 9.78 40.96 -4.72
N SER A 514 9.19 40.26 -5.69
CA SER A 514 8.90 38.82 -5.63
C SER A 514 10.05 38.02 -6.23
N MET A 515 10.25 36.77 -5.78
CA MET A 515 11.36 35.94 -6.24
C MET A 515 11.28 35.65 -7.75
N GLU A 516 10.10 35.31 -8.28
CA GLU A 516 9.88 35.09 -9.72
C GLU A 516 10.11 36.34 -10.61
N SER A 517 9.95 37.57 -10.13
CA SER A 517 10.23 38.78 -10.94
C SER A 517 11.70 38.86 -11.39
N SER A 518 12.60 38.23 -10.63
CA SER A 518 14.03 38.07 -10.96
C SER A 518 14.27 37.07 -12.10
N ILE A 519 13.25 36.32 -12.54
CA ILE A 519 13.33 35.38 -13.65
C ILE A 519 12.94 36.07 -14.97
N ASN A 520 11.81 36.80 -14.98
CA ASN A 520 11.28 37.45 -16.19
C ASN A 520 12.21 38.53 -16.75
N SER A 521 12.90 39.27 -15.88
CA SER A 521 13.93 40.25 -16.29
C SER A 521 15.06 39.64 -17.13
N SER A 522 15.36 38.34 -16.96
CA SER A 522 16.37 37.61 -17.76
C SER A 522 15.94 37.42 -19.23
N ALA A 523 14.64 37.30 -19.49
CA ALA A 523 14.11 37.03 -20.84
C ALA A 523 14.11 38.27 -21.76
N ALA A 524 14.08 39.47 -21.18
CA ALA A 524 14.01 40.74 -21.92
C ALA A 524 15.37 41.24 -22.47
N GLY A 525 16.51 40.70 -21.99
CA GLY A 525 17.85 41.20 -22.35
C GLY A 525 18.41 40.72 -23.69
N GLY A 526 17.62 40.02 -24.51
CA GLY A 526 18.12 39.02 -25.47
C GLY A 526 17.92 39.27 -26.97
N SER A 527 17.60 40.47 -27.47
CA SER A 527 17.49 40.69 -28.93
C SER A 527 17.70 42.14 -29.40
N ASN A 528 18.70 42.35 -30.27
CA ASN A 528 18.85 43.61 -31.02
C ASN A 528 17.80 43.70 -32.16
N PRO A 529 17.08 44.82 -32.32
CA PRO A 529 16.16 45.01 -33.42
C PRO A 529 16.90 45.31 -34.74
N SER A 530 16.77 44.41 -35.71
CA SER A 530 17.14 44.68 -37.11
C SER A 530 15.93 44.40 -38.01
N ALA A 531 15.79 45.18 -39.09
CA ALA A 531 14.50 45.37 -39.74
C ALA A 531 14.09 44.23 -40.70
N ALA A 532 12.85 43.76 -40.56
CA ALA A 532 12.14 42.98 -41.58
C ALA A 532 10.73 43.59 -41.80
N VAL A 533 10.35 43.80 -43.05
CA VAL A 533 9.17 44.59 -43.43
C VAL A 533 7.87 43.78 -43.35
N GLN A 534 6.84 44.33 -42.70
CA GLN A 534 5.48 43.81 -42.80
C GLN A 534 4.93 43.98 -44.22
N GLN A 535 4.49 42.89 -44.85
CA GLN A 535 3.53 42.96 -45.97
C GLN A 535 2.25 42.20 -45.62
N LYS A 536 1.19 42.95 -45.28
CA LYS A 536 -0.18 42.45 -45.32
C LYS A 536 -0.65 42.38 -46.78
N ARG A 537 -1.21 41.25 -47.20
CA ARG A 537 -2.28 41.21 -48.22
C ARG A 537 -3.31 40.13 -47.86
N SER A 538 -4.53 40.33 -48.34
CA SER A 538 -5.71 39.51 -48.09
C SER A 538 -6.22 38.92 -49.42
N PHE A 539 -6.98 37.82 -49.37
CA PHE A 539 -8.31 37.62 -50.01
C PHE A 539 -8.65 36.17 -50.41
N SER A 540 -9.90 35.81 -50.09
CA SER A 540 -10.83 34.89 -50.79
C SER A 540 -10.36 33.57 -51.45
N THR A 541 -10.89 32.48 -50.90
CA THR A 541 -11.55 31.35 -51.58
C THR A 541 -11.63 31.31 -53.12
N THR A 542 -11.30 30.16 -53.71
CA THR A 542 -12.22 29.46 -54.64
C THR A 542 -11.91 27.96 -54.70
N SER A 543 -12.85 27.17 -55.22
CA SER A 543 -12.77 25.72 -55.33
C SER A 543 -12.29 25.25 -56.70
N THR A 544 -11.73 24.04 -56.78
CA THR A 544 -11.69 23.20 -57.98
C THR A 544 -11.49 21.74 -57.57
N ALA A 545 -11.78 20.79 -58.45
CA ALA A 545 -11.95 19.39 -58.08
C ALA A 545 -11.18 18.40 -58.97
N SER A 546 -11.03 17.19 -58.43
CA SER A 546 -10.73 15.93 -59.11
C SER A 546 -9.32 15.70 -59.70
N ALA A 547 -8.68 14.63 -59.21
CA ALA A 547 -7.85 13.72 -60.01
C ALA A 547 -7.81 12.36 -59.30
N LEU A 548 -8.70 11.42 -59.67
CA LEU A 548 -8.73 10.06 -59.11
C LEU A 548 -8.20 9.02 -60.10
N ARG A 549 -7.11 8.35 -59.73
CA ARG A 549 -6.65 7.04 -60.21
C ARG A 549 -5.93 6.34 -59.06
N SER A 550 -5.98 5.02 -58.91
CA SER A 550 -6.92 4.02 -59.43
C SER A 550 -6.59 2.67 -58.80
N LEU A 551 -7.57 1.90 -58.32
CA LEU A 551 -7.45 0.44 -58.19
C LEU A 551 -8.82 -0.21 -58.39
N ARG A 552 -8.83 -1.42 -58.95
CA ARG A 552 -10.06 -2.13 -59.37
C ARG A 552 -10.55 -3.05 -58.26
N HIS A 553 -11.86 -3.09 -58.05
CA HIS A 553 -12.53 -4.16 -57.30
C HIS A 553 -13.62 -4.77 -58.18
N GLN A 554 -13.57 -6.09 -58.42
CA GLN A 554 -14.67 -6.81 -59.07
C GLN A 554 -15.64 -7.34 -58.03
N GLN A 555 -16.87 -6.79 -58.06
CA GLN A 555 -18.15 -7.51 -58.15
C GLN A 555 -18.02 -9.06 -58.22
N GLN A 556 -18.81 -9.92 -57.55
CA GLN A 556 -20.25 -9.89 -57.18
C GLN A 556 -20.48 -10.75 -55.88
N GLN A 557 -21.66 -10.97 -55.28
CA GLN A 557 -23.07 -10.65 -55.59
C GLN A 557 -23.89 -10.56 -54.27
N TYR A 558 -25.10 -9.97 -54.29
CA TYR A 558 -25.99 -9.91 -53.12
C TYR A 558 -26.96 -11.10 -53.04
N THR A 559 -27.04 -11.78 -51.88
CA THR A 559 -28.24 -12.54 -51.48
C THR A 559 -28.52 -12.41 -49.96
N ARG A 560 -29.77 -12.07 -49.65
CA ARG A 560 -30.47 -12.22 -48.36
C ARG A 560 -31.88 -12.78 -48.70
N PRO A 561 -32.64 -13.38 -47.77
CA PRO A 561 -32.50 -13.33 -46.31
C PRO A 561 -32.42 -14.70 -45.60
N GLY A 562 -32.12 -14.66 -44.30
CA GLY A 562 -32.20 -15.83 -43.41
C GLY A 562 -31.98 -15.42 -41.96
N PHE A 563 -33.06 -15.04 -41.25
CA PHE A 563 -32.97 -14.68 -39.83
C PHE A 563 -32.86 -15.94 -38.96
N SER A 564 -31.64 -16.36 -38.65
CA SER A 564 -31.37 -17.11 -37.43
C SER A 564 -30.66 -16.19 -36.43
N ARG A 565 -31.21 -16.02 -35.23
CA ARG A 565 -30.56 -15.29 -34.13
C ARG A 565 -29.57 -16.21 -33.43
N SER A 566 -28.45 -16.49 -34.07
CA SER A 566 -27.29 -17.06 -33.38
C SER A 566 -26.67 -15.97 -32.50
N TYR A 567 -26.69 -16.17 -31.19
CA TYR A 567 -25.94 -15.32 -30.26
C TYR A 567 -24.45 -15.66 -30.38
N THR A 568 -23.68 -14.83 -31.07
CA THR A 568 -22.21 -14.93 -31.12
C THR A 568 -21.62 -14.48 -29.79
N THR A 569 -21.40 -15.43 -28.87
CA THR A 569 -20.96 -15.18 -27.48
C THR A 569 -19.45 -14.96 -27.30
N GLN A 570 -18.71 -14.62 -28.36
CA GLN A 570 -17.26 -14.33 -28.28
C GLN A 570 -16.92 -13.09 -29.09
N THR A 571 -16.47 -12.05 -28.37
CA THR A 571 -15.90 -10.81 -28.89
C THR A 571 -14.37 -10.86 -29.00
N ASN A 572 -13.72 -11.84 -28.35
CA ASN A 572 -12.30 -12.12 -28.49
C ASN A 572 -12.00 -12.63 -29.92
N PRO A 573 -11.10 -11.96 -30.69
CA PRO A 573 -10.79 -12.31 -32.08
C PRO A 573 -9.91 -13.57 -32.23
N ASN A 574 -9.31 -14.07 -31.14
CA ASN A 574 -8.42 -15.22 -31.13
C ASN A 574 -8.78 -16.14 -29.94
N PRO A 575 -10.00 -16.71 -29.90
CA PRO A 575 -10.51 -17.37 -28.71
C PRO A 575 -9.71 -18.64 -28.34
N PRO A 576 -9.59 -18.98 -27.04
CA PRO A 576 -8.88 -20.19 -26.60
C PRO A 576 -9.41 -21.48 -27.24
N LEU A 577 -8.48 -22.38 -27.55
CA LEU A 577 -8.82 -23.71 -28.03
C LEU A 577 -9.18 -24.61 -26.83
N GLY A 578 -8.42 -24.54 -25.73
CA GLY A 578 -8.63 -25.39 -24.56
C GLY A 578 -8.71 -26.87 -24.96
N LYS A 579 -9.79 -27.54 -24.55
CA LYS A 579 -10.04 -28.96 -24.92
C LYS A 579 -10.21 -29.21 -26.43
N LYS A 580 -10.47 -28.19 -27.26
CA LYS A 580 -10.56 -28.36 -28.72
C LYS A 580 -9.21 -28.70 -29.37
N ASN A 581 -8.09 -28.42 -28.69
CA ASN A 581 -6.75 -28.75 -29.18
C ASN A 581 -6.29 -30.17 -28.78
N ALA A 582 -7.04 -30.88 -27.93
CA ALA A 582 -6.68 -32.21 -27.43
C ALA A 582 -6.89 -33.31 -28.50
N SER A 583 -5.99 -33.35 -29.49
CA SER A 583 -5.91 -34.36 -30.54
C SER A 583 -4.95 -35.50 -30.19
N ASN A 584 -3.95 -35.24 -29.36
CA ASN A 584 -2.96 -36.19 -28.89
C ASN A 584 -3.36 -36.78 -27.52
N THR A 585 -3.19 -38.09 -27.38
CA THR A 585 -3.53 -38.88 -26.18
C THR A 585 -2.37 -39.74 -25.68
N LYS A 586 -1.22 -39.72 -26.38
CA LYS A 586 0.02 -40.38 -25.96
C LYS A 586 0.88 -39.38 -25.16
N PRO A 587 1.62 -39.82 -24.12
CA PRO A 587 2.60 -38.96 -23.47
C PRO A 587 3.76 -38.62 -24.40
N SER A 588 4.16 -37.36 -24.46
CA SER A 588 5.36 -36.91 -25.20
C SER A 588 6.59 -36.83 -24.32
N LYS A 589 7.74 -37.25 -24.86
CA LYS A 589 9.08 -37.13 -24.27
C LYS A 589 9.63 -35.72 -24.48
N VAL A 590 10.03 -35.07 -23.40
CA VAL A 590 10.57 -33.70 -23.38
C VAL A 590 12.04 -33.72 -22.95
N ALA A 591 12.90 -32.96 -23.63
CA ALA A 591 14.27 -32.69 -23.18
C ALA A 591 14.44 -31.20 -22.82
N LEU A 592 15.04 -30.91 -21.67
CA LEU A 592 15.28 -29.55 -21.18
C LEU A 592 16.78 -29.24 -21.17
N ILE A 593 17.22 -28.38 -22.09
CA ILE A 593 18.63 -28.00 -22.24
C ILE A 593 18.88 -26.66 -21.54
N GLY A 594 19.77 -26.63 -20.53
CA GLY A 594 20.07 -25.40 -19.77
C GLY A 594 19.34 -25.26 -18.42
N ALA A 595 18.84 -26.37 -17.86
CA ALA A 595 17.90 -26.42 -16.72
C ALA A 595 18.34 -25.78 -15.37
N ARG A 596 19.53 -25.15 -15.29
CA ARG A 596 20.09 -24.55 -14.05
C ARG A 596 19.34 -23.30 -13.56
N GLY A 597 18.68 -22.56 -14.44
CA GLY A 597 18.01 -21.29 -14.11
C GLY A 597 16.68 -21.47 -13.37
N TYR A 598 16.22 -20.44 -12.66
CA TYR A 598 14.92 -20.44 -11.96
C TYR A 598 13.75 -20.80 -12.89
N THR A 599 13.75 -20.31 -14.13
CA THR A 599 12.79 -20.69 -15.18
C THR A 599 12.79 -22.18 -15.49
N GLY A 600 13.97 -22.81 -15.55
CA GLY A 600 14.10 -24.25 -15.77
C GLY A 600 13.49 -25.03 -14.62
N GLN A 601 13.77 -24.64 -13.38
CA GLN A 601 13.18 -25.24 -12.18
C GLN A 601 11.66 -25.09 -12.13
N ALA A 602 11.12 -23.91 -12.48
CA ALA A 602 9.69 -23.67 -12.58
C ALA A 602 9.01 -24.55 -13.65
N LEU A 603 9.67 -24.76 -14.79
CA LEU A 603 9.21 -25.66 -15.85
C LEU A 603 9.29 -27.14 -15.45
N ILE A 604 10.33 -27.56 -14.73
CA ILE A 604 10.45 -28.92 -14.19
C ILE A 604 9.25 -29.25 -13.28
N SER A 605 8.87 -28.32 -12.39
CA SER A 605 7.69 -28.48 -11.52
C SER A 605 6.38 -28.61 -12.31
N LEU A 606 6.20 -27.83 -13.38
CA LEU A 606 5.05 -27.92 -14.27
C LEU A 606 5.01 -29.26 -15.05
N LEU A 607 6.14 -29.69 -15.60
CA LEU A 607 6.27 -30.99 -16.29
C LEU A 607 6.13 -32.18 -15.33
N SER A 608 6.48 -32.01 -14.05
CA SER A 608 6.21 -32.99 -12.98
C SER A 608 4.69 -33.23 -12.83
N ALA A 609 3.88 -32.16 -12.88
CA ALA A 609 2.43 -32.23 -12.76
C ALA A 609 1.67 -32.59 -14.06
N HIS A 610 2.22 -32.29 -15.25
CA HIS A 610 1.49 -32.44 -16.52
C HIS A 610 1.19 -33.91 -16.88
N PRO A 611 -0.07 -34.33 -17.11
CA PRO A 611 -0.43 -35.75 -17.27
C PRO A 611 0.17 -36.44 -18.51
N TYR A 612 0.38 -35.71 -19.62
CA TYR A 612 0.83 -36.27 -20.90
C TYR A 612 2.23 -35.80 -21.34
N MET A 613 3.09 -35.35 -20.41
CA MET A 613 4.48 -35.02 -20.73
C MET A 613 5.42 -35.72 -19.75
N ASP A 614 6.46 -36.33 -20.30
CA ASP A 614 7.49 -37.05 -19.56
C ASP A 614 8.85 -36.38 -19.81
N LEU A 615 9.54 -35.96 -18.76
CA LEU A 615 10.83 -35.29 -18.87
C LEU A 615 11.88 -36.38 -19.05
N ALA A 616 12.37 -36.56 -20.27
CA ALA A 616 13.33 -37.59 -20.65
C ALA A 616 14.75 -37.22 -20.24
N HIS A 617 15.20 -36.02 -20.62
CA HIS A 617 16.58 -35.57 -20.51
C HIS A 617 16.68 -34.15 -19.96
N VAL A 618 17.73 -33.88 -19.17
CA VAL A 618 17.91 -32.59 -18.48
C VAL A 618 19.40 -32.22 -18.48
N SER A 619 19.80 -31.33 -19.40
CA SER A 619 21.19 -30.93 -19.56
C SER A 619 21.55 -29.71 -18.70
N SER A 620 22.62 -29.82 -17.90
CA SER A 620 23.21 -28.74 -17.11
C SER A 620 24.67 -29.02 -16.77
N ARG A 621 25.60 -28.35 -17.46
CA ARG A 621 27.06 -28.48 -17.29
C ARG A 621 27.56 -28.38 -15.85
N GLU A 622 26.89 -27.61 -15.00
CA GLU A 622 27.28 -27.38 -13.59
C GLU A 622 26.62 -28.33 -12.58
N LEU A 623 25.55 -29.02 -13.00
CA LEU A 623 24.81 -29.97 -12.15
C LEU A 623 25.00 -31.43 -12.60
N ALA A 624 25.68 -31.66 -13.73
CA ALA A 624 25.91 -32.98 -14.31
C ALA A 624 26.35 -34.03 -13.26
N GLY A 625 25.71 -35.20 -13.29
CA GLY A 625 25.90 -36.28 -12.33
C GLY A 625 25.13 -36.14 -11.00
N LYS A 626 24.38 -35.05 -10.78
CA LYS A 626 23.50 -34.89 -9.59
C LYS A 626 22.06 -35.31 -9.89
N PRO A 627 21.29 -35.82 -8.91
CA PRO A 627 19.88 -36.14 -9.09
C PRO A 627 19.01 -34.88 -9.16
N LEU A 628 18.07 -34.88 -10.11
CA LEU A 628 17.06 -33.85 -10.32
C LEU A 628 16.11 -33.77 -9.11
N GLN A 629 15.81 -32.55 -8.67
CA GLN A 629 14.86 -32.29 -7.58
C GLN A 629 13.55 -31.71 -8.13
N GLY A 630 12.41 -32.04 -7.50
CA GLY A 630 11.08 -31.55 -7.89
C GLY A 630 10.37 -32.34 -9.01
N TYR A 631 11.04 -33.31 -9.62
CA TYR A 631 10.44 -34.21 -10.61
C TYR A 631 10.05 -35.55 -9.98
N ASN A 632 8.76 -35.87 -9.97
CA ASN A 632 8.22 -36.93 -9.11
C ASN A 632 7.80 -38.22 -9.86
N LYS A 633 7.98 -38.27 -11.20
CA LYS A 633 7.55 -39.42 -12.04
C LYS A 633 8.62 -40.52 -12.15
N ARG A 634 9.89 -40.13 -12.12
CA ARG A 634 11.07 -41.02 -12.02
C ARG A 634 12.26 -40.22 -11.49
N GLU A 635 13.28 -40.92 -11.00
CA GLU A 635 14.60 -40.33 -10.81
C GLU A 635 15.21 -39.96 -12.18
N ILE A 636 15.86 -38.80 -12.25
CA ILE A 636 16.59 -38.28 -13.41
C ILE A 636 17.91 -37.73 -12.89
N ILE A 637 19.01 -37.96 -13.61
CA ILE A 637 20.31 -37.38 -13.31
C ILE A 637 20.57 -36.26 -14.34
N TYR A 638 21.12 -35.13 -13.90
CA TYR A 638 21.53 -34.07 -14.81
C TYR A 638 22.64 -34.58 -15.75
N GLU A 639 22.49 -34.30 -17.05
CA GLU A 639 23.45 -34.65 -18.09
C GLU A 639 24.29 -33.42 -18.50
N ASN A 640 25.36 -33.65 -19.26
CA ASN A 640 26.11 -32.57 -19.93
C ASN A 640 26.08 -32.82 -21.44
N LEU A 641 24.89 -32.72 -22.04
CA LEU A 641 24.68 -32.98 -23.46
C LEU A 641 25.37 -31.91 -24.31
N SER A 642 26.22 -32.33 -25.23
CA SER A 642 26.77 -31.54 -26.32
C SER A 642 25.80 -31.49 -27.53
N PRO A 643 26.04 -30.62 -28.53
CA PRO A 643 25.28 -30.65 -29.78
C PRO A 643 25.31 -32.00 -30.49
N ASP A 644 26.44 -32.73 -30.44
CA ASP A 644 26.55 -34.07 -31.03
C ASP A 644 25.73 -35.11 -30.27
N ASP A 645 25.59 -34.98 -28.95
CA ASP A 645 24.70 -35.85 -28.15
C ASP A 645 23.23 -35.59 -28.50
N VAL A 646 22.85 -34.31 -28.55
CA VAL A 646 21.51 -33.87 -28.97
C VAL A 646 21.19 -34.34 -30.40
N LYS A 647 22.15 -34.29 -31.32
CA LYS A 647 21.98 -34.83 -32.68
C LYS A 647 21.71 -36.33 -32.65
N ARG A 648 22.52 -37.14 -31.95
CA ARG A 648 22.30 -38.60 -31.86
C ARG A 648 20.92 -38.95 -31.26
N MET A 649 20.46 -38.19 -30.26
CA MET A 649 19.16 -38.38 -29.63
C MET A 649 17.99 -38.01 -30.58
N ALA A 650 18.16 -36.97 -31.40
CA ALA A 650 17.21 -36.63 -32.47
C ALA A 650 17.23 -37.67 -33.60
N GLU A 651 18.40 -38.18 -33.99
CA GLU A 651 18.57 -39.30 -34.93
C GLU A 651 17.90 -40.60 -34.41
N GLN A 652 17.93 -40.84 -33.10
CA GLN A 652 17.22 -41.95 -32.46
C GLN A 652 15.69 -41.73 -32.49
N GLY A 653 15.23 -40.49 -32.31
CA GLY A 653 13.80 -40.16 -32.17
C GLY A 653 13.30 -40.31 -30.74
N ASP A 654 14.19 -40.12 -29.75
CA ASP A 654 13.89 -40.30 -28.33
C ASP A 654 13.33 -39.04 -27.64
N VAL A 655 13.06 -37.96 -28.38
CA VAL A 655 12.53 -36.69 -27.85
C VAL A 655 11.55 -36.07 -28.85
N ASP A 656 10.29 -35.87 -28.41
CA ASP A 656 9.25 -35.21 -29.22
C ASP A 656 9.34 -33.68 -29.14
N CYS A 657 9.82 -33.15 -28.00
CA CYS A 657 9.94 -31.72 -27.75
C CYS A 657 11.22 -31.34 -27.01
N TRP A 658 11.96 -30.38 -27.57
CA TRP A 658 13.16 -29.79 -26.98
C TRP A 658 12.84 -28.40 -26.42
N VAL A 659 13.27 -28.11 -25.20
CA VAL A 659 13.17 -26.77 -24.61
C VAL A 659 14.57 -26.23 -24.39
N MET A 660 14.89 -25.12 -25.07
CA MET A 660 16.17 -24.44 -24.97
C MET A 660 16.07 -23.35 -23.88
N ALA A 661 16.46 -23.71 -22.66
CA ALA A 661 16.48 -22.84 -21.47
C ALA A 661 17.89 -22.22 -21.25
N MET A 662 18.57 -21.86 -22.34
CA MET A 662 19.96 -21.38 -22.33
C MET A 662 20.07 -19.85 -22.38
N PRO A 663 21.25 -19.26 -22.07
CA PRO A 663 21.50 -17.85 -22.31
C PRO A 663 21.44 -17.48 -23.80
N ASN A 664 21.11 -16.23 -24.10
CA ASN A 664 21.14 -15.69 -25.47
C ASN A 664 22.52 -15.89 -26.13
N GLY A 665 22.52 -16.20 -27.42
CA GLY A 665 23.69 -16.49 -28.24
C GLY A 665 24.20 -17.94 -28.11
N VAL A 666 23.53 -18.80 -27.34
CA VAL A 666 23.98 -20.18 -27.04
C VAL A 666 23.05 -21.23 -27.65
N CYS A 667 21.82 -20.88 -28.04
CA CYS A 667 20.84 -21.86 -28.51
C CYS A 667 21.19 -22.46 -29.88
N LYS A 668 21.81 -21.68 -30.78
CA LYS A 668 21.98 -22.05 -32.19
C LYS A 668 22.63 -23.42 -32.45
N PRO A 669 23.77 -23.81 -31.85
CA PRO A 669 24.37 -25.12 -32.13
C PRO A 669 23.48 -26.31 -31.78
N PHE A 670 22.64 -26.17 -30.75
CA PHE A 670 21.69 -27.22 -30.33
C PHE A 670 20.44 -27.25 -31.22
N VAL A 671 19.99 -26.10 -31.71
CA VAL A 671 18.94 -26.00 -32.73
C VAL A 671 19.42 -26.63 -34.04
N ASP A 672 20.58 -26.22 -34.53
CA ASP A 672 21.20 -26.73 -35.77
C ASP A 672 21.41 -28.26 -35.69
N ALA A 673 21.77 -28.79 -34.51
CA ALA A 673 21.87 -30.23 -34.29
C ALA A 673 20.53 -30.96 -34.51
N VAL A 674 19.42 -30.47 -33.94
CA VAL A 674 18.09 -31.07 -34.13
C VAL A 674 17.56 -30.85 -35.55
N ASP A 675 17.79 -29.67 -36.15
CA ASP A 675 17.38 -29.38 -37.54
C ASP A 675 18.21 -30.12 -38.60
N SER A 676 19.37 -30.68 -38.24
CA SER A 676 20.19 -31.49 -39.15
C SER A 676 19.68 -32.94 -39.36
N VAL A 677 18.59 -33.33 -38.70
CA VAL A 677 18.03 -34.69 -38.77
C VAL A 677 16.80 -34.73 -39.67
N ASP A 678 16.88 -35.49 -40.77
CA ASP A 678 15.80 -35.66 -41.74
C ASP A 678 14.75 -36.70 -41.25
N LYS A 679 13.94 -36.27 -40.28
CA LYS A 679 12.82 -37.01 -39.68
C LYS A 679 11.62 -36.07 -39.47
N GLU A 680 10.51 -36.61 -38.97
CA GLU A 680 9.41 -35.77 -38.48
C GLU A 680 9.94 -34.76 -37.46
N LYS A 681 9.69 -33.46 -37.71
CA LYS A 681 10.36 -32.38 -36.96
C LYS A 681 9.82 -32.29 -35.54
N ALA A 682 10.56 -32.87 -34.59
CA ALA A 682 10.39 -32.63 -33.15
C ALA A 682 10.26 -31.13 -32.86
N VAL A 683 9.39 -30.77 -31.92
CA VAL A 683 9.14 -29.38 -31.55
C VAL A 683 10.35 -28.80 -30.83
N ILE A 684 10.71 -27.55 -31.10
CA ILE A 684 11.69 -26.80 -30.32
C ILE A 684 11.03 -25.52 -29.80
N VAL A 685 11.10 -25.30 -28.50
CA VAL A 685 10.71 -24.05 -27.83
C VAL A 685 11.96 -23.38 -27.27
N ASP A 686 12.30 -22.21 -27.80
CA ASP A 686 13.41 -21.38 -27.28
C ASP A 686 12.90 -20.42 -26.21
N LEU A 687 13.57 -20.37 -25.05
CA LEU A 687 13.30 -19.40 -23.98
C LEU A 687 14.22 -18.16 -24.05
N SER A 688 15.30 -18.24 -24.84
CA SER A 688 16.22 -17.13 -25.08
C SER A 688 15.56 -16.03 -25.93
N ALA A 689 16.34 -15.00 -26.30
CA ALA A 689 15.91 -13.98 -27.25
C ALA A 689 16.33 -14.25 -28.70
N ASP A 690 17.09 -15.32 -28.97
CA ASP A 690 17.82 -15.55 -30.22
C ASP A 690 16.88 -15.59 -31.44
N TYR A 691 15.72 -16.23 -31.31
CA TYR A 691 14.77 -16.41 -32.41
C TYR A 691 13.50 -15.54 -32.32
N ARG A 692 13.39 -14.62 -31.34
CA ARG A 692 12.18 -13.78 -31.16
C ARG A 692 11.94 -12.75 -32.28
N PHE A 693 12.93 -12.58 -33.15
CA PHE A 693 12.92 -11.66 -34.29
C PHE A 693 13.07 -12.40 -35.65
N ASP A 694 13.03 -13.74 -35.63
CA ASP A 694 13.18 -14.58 -36.82
C ASP A 694 11.81 -14.98 -37.38
N ASN A 695 11.51 -14.55 -38.62
CA ASN A 695 10.24 -14.82 -39.29
C ASN A 695 10.02 -16.30 -39.65
N SER A 696 11.04 -17.17 -39.52
CA SER A 696 10.90 -18.62 -39.65
C SER A 696 10.45 -19.30 -38.36
N TRP A 697 10.45 -18.58 -37.23
CA TRP A 697 9.98 -19.05 -35.93
C TRP A 697 8.61 -18.44 -35.60
N THR A 698 7.74 -19.22 -34.95
CA THR A 698 6.45 -18.72 -34.49
C THR A 698 6.62 -18.08 -33.11
N TYR A 699 6.21 -16.81 -32.97
CA TYR A 699 6.23 -16.12 -31.68
C TYR A 699 5.15 -16.69 -30.74
N GLY A 700 5.58 -17.24 -29.61
CA GLY A 700 4.75 -18.05 -28.72
C GLY A 700 3.87 -17.25 -27.74
N LEU A 701 3.01 -16.36 -28.25
CA LEU A 701 2.07 -15.56 -27.44
C LEU A 701 0.61 -15.86 -27.81
N PRO A 702 0.01 -16.97 -27.32
CA PRO A 702 -1.31 -17.45 -27.75
C PRO A 702 -2.46 -16.46 -27.60
N GLU A 703 -2.36 -15.49 -26.70
CA GLU A 703 -3.34 -14.44 -26.50
C GLU A 703 -3.40 -13.44 -27.69
N LEU A 704 -2.28 -13.22 -28.37
CA LEU A 704 -2.13 -12.24 -29.47
C LEU A 704 -1.88 -12.89 -30.84
N VAL A 705 -1.02 -13.91 -30.89
CA VAL A 705 -0.69 -14.68 -32.09
C VAL A 705 -1.73 -15.77 -32.31
N ASN A 706 -2.14 -15.97 -33.57
CA ASN A 706 -3.17 -16.94 -33.93
C ASN A 706 -2.83 -18.35 -33.42
N ARG A 707 -3.68 -18.89 -32.54
CA ARG A 707 -3.47 -20.19 -31.88
C ARG A 707 -3.30 -21.35 -32.85
N SER A 708 -3.91 -21.28 -34.05
CA SER A 708 -3.78 -22.31 -35.10
C SER A 708 -2.44 -22.26 -35.85
N THR A 709 -1.67 -21.18 -35.73
CA THR A 709 -0.26 -21.11 -36.17
C THR A 709 0.63 -21.80 -35.14
N ILE A 710 0.48 -21.46 -33.86
CA ILE A 710 1.25 -22.07 -32.76
C ILE A 710 1.01 -23.59 -32.69
N ALA A 711 -0.24 -24.04 -32.83
CA ALA A 711 -0.60 -25.47 -32.87
C ALA A 711 -0.10 -26.24 -34.10
N LYS A 712 0.59 -25.58 -35.04
CA LYS A 712 1.27 -26.19 -36.20
C LYS A 712 2.78 -25.89 -36.21
N ALA A 713 3.27 -25.15 -35.23
CA ALA A 713 4.64 -24.67 -35.20
C ALA A 713 5.56 -25.70 -34.54
N THR A 714 6.57 -26.15 -35.29
CA THR A 714 7.67 -26.98 -34.76
C THR A 714 8.82 -26.13 -34.24
N ARG A 715 8.85 -24.82 -34.52
CA ARG A 715 9.89 -23.87 -34.10
C ARG A 715 9.20 -22.67 -33.45
N ILE A 716 9.28 -22.56 -32.12
CA ILE A 716 8.56 -21.56 -31.31
C ILE A 716 9.54 -20.73 -30.49
N ALA A 717 9.51 -19.41 -30.69
CA ALA A 717 10.27 -18.47 -29.89
C ALA A 717 9.38 -17.98 -28.73
N ASN A 718 9.71 -18.32 -27.49
CA ASN A 718 8.92 -17.93 -26.34
C ASN A 718 9.13 -16.44 -26.01
N PRO A 719 8.04 -15.67 -25.77
CA PRO A 719 8.09 -14.29 -25.32
C PRO A 719 9.02 -14.04 -24.13
N GLY A 720 9.61 -12.84 -24.10
CA GLY A 720 10.25 -12.31 -22.90
C GLY A 720 9.22 -11.89 -21.85
N CYS A 721 9.55 -12.04 -20.57
CA CYS A 721 8.63 -11.77 -19.47
C CYS A 721 8.05 -10.35 -19.49
N TYR A 722 8.90 -9.33 -19.57
CA TYR A 722 8.46 -7.94 -19.72
C TYR A 722 7.68 -7.70 -21.01
N ALA A 723 8.11 -8.31 -22.11
CA ALA A 723 7.44 -8.16 -23.40
C ALA A 723 6.01 -8.74 -23.38
N THR A 724 5.81 -9.88 -22.71
CA THR A 724 4.50 -10.53 -22.51
C THR A 724 3.51 -9.58 -21.83
N ALA A 725 3.90 -9.01 -20.68
CA ALA A 725 3.03 -8.12 -19.90
C ALA A 725 2.73 -6.80 -20.64
N ALA A 726 3.72 -6.22 -21.34
CA ALA A 726 3.53 -4.97 -22.08
C ALA A 726 2.67 -5.16 -23.34
N GLN A 727 2.90 -6.24 -24.10
CA GLN A 727 2.09 -6.55 -25.28
C GLN A 727 0.62 -6.77 -24.92
N VAL A 728 0.33 -7.59 -23.91
CA VAL A 728 -1.05 -7.81 -23.44
C VAL A 728 -1.64 -6.53 -22.83
N GLY A 729 -0.80 -5.68 -22.22
CA GLY A 729 -1.17 -4.37 -21.71
C GLY A 729 -1.47 -3.30 -22.77
N ILE A 730 -0.91 -3.39 -23.99
CA ILE A 730 -1.06 -2.36 -25.05
C ILE A 730 -1.97 -2.84 -26.20
N ALA A 731 -1.98 -4.13 -26.55
CA ALA A 731 -2.64 -4.66 -27.75
C ALA A 731 -4.10 -4.20 -27.99
N PRO A 732 -4.99 -4.08 -26.97
CA PRO A 732 -6.36 -3.60 -27.20
C PRO A 732 -6.45 -2.12 -27.62
N LEU A 733 -5.39 -1.33 -27.38
CA LEU A 733 -5.30 0.10 -27.69
C LEU A 733 -4.40 0.44 -28.89
N VAL A 734 -3.75 -0.54 -29.52
CA VAL A 734 -2.96 -0.32 -30.75
C VAL A 734 -3.76 0.44 -31.85
N PRO A 735 -5.06 0.16 -32.10
CA PRO A 735 -5.85 0.93 -33.07
C PRO A 735 -6.14 2.39 -32.66
N TYR A 736 -5.87 2.77 -31.41
CA TYR A 736 -6.26 4.04 -30.79
C TYR A 736 -5.07 4.94 -30.42
N LEU A 737 -3.83 4.50 -30.66
CA LEU A 737 -2.62 5.24 -30.31
C LEU A 737 -2.55 6.61 -30.98
N GLY A 738 -2.33 7.64 -30.17
CA GLY A 738 -2.06 9.02 -30.61
C GLY A 738 -0.57 9.40 -30.55
N GLY A 739 0.30 8.45 -30.22
CA GLY A 739 1.73 8.61 -30.00
C GLY A 739 2.32 7.35 -29.37
N GLN A 740 3.64 7.36 -29.16
CA GLN A 740 4.41 6.24 -28.58
C GLN A 740 3.97 5.93 -27.13
N PRO A 741 3.56 4.69 -26.81
CA PRO A 741 3.38 4.26 -25.42
C PRO A 741 4.70 4.22 -24.66
N THR A 742 4.67 4.65 -23.39
CA THR A 742 5.81 4.57 -22.46
C THR A 742 5.51 3.52 -21.40
N VAL A 743 6.36 2.50 -21.29
CA VAL A 743 6.24 1.40 -20.32
C VAL A 743 7.32 1.58 -19.25
N PHE A 744 6.92 1.81 -18.00
CA PHE A 744 7.80 1.67 -16.84
C PHE A 744 7.53 0.31 -16.19
N GLY A 745 8.56 -0.54 -16.08
CA GLY A 745 8.40 -1.92 -15.60
C GLY A 745 9.36 -2.27 -14.48
N VAL A 746 8.87 -2.90 -13.41
CA VAL A 746 9.68 -3.36 -12.28
C VAL A 746 9.52 -4.86 -12.07
N SER A 747 10.63 -5.61 -12.10
CA SER A 747 10.67 -7.06 -11.87
C SER A 747 11.27 -7.42 -10.51
N GLY A 748 10.91 -8.60 -10.01
CA GLY A 748 11.68 -9.28 -8.97
C GLY A 748 13.04 -9.76 -9.45
N TYR A 749 13.99 -9.92 -8.53
CA TYR A 749 15.40 -10.16 -8.86
C TYR A 749 15.72 -11.51 -9.50
N SER A 750 14.80 -12.48 -9.43
CA SER A 750 14.91 -13.74 -10.21
C SER A 750 15.01 -13.50 -11.73
N GLY A 751 14.52 -12.35 -12.22
CA GLY A 751 14.64 -11.93 -13.62
C GLY A 751 16.09 -11.67 -14.08
N ALA A 752 17.02 -11.37 -13.17
CA ALA A 752 18.45 -11.25 -13.47
C ALA A 752 19.18 -12.62 -13.49
N GLY A 753 18.46 -13.72 -13.21
CA GLY A 753 18.98 -15.07 -13.25
C GLY A 753 19.84 -15.44 -12.03
N THR A 754 20.64 -16.51 -12.18
CA THR A 754 21.42 -17.14 -11.09
C THR A 754 22.93 -16.86 -11.14
N LYS A 755 23.38 -15.87 -11.92
CA LYS A 755 24.77 -15.38 -11.91
C LYS A 755 24.85 -14.11 -11.04
N PRO A 756 25.71 -14.02 -10.01
CA PRO A 756 25.78 -12.85 -9.14
C PRO A 756 26.04 -11.53 -9.88
N SER A 757 25.32 -10.49 -9.47
CA SER A 757 25.35 -9.12 -10.00
C SER A 757 24.63 -8.18 -9.03
N LEU A 758 24.78 -6.86 -9.18
CA LEU A 758 23.98 -5.87 -8.44
C LEU A 758 22.46 -6.00 -8.68
N LYS A 759 22.04 -6.68 -9.75
CA LYS A 759 20.63 -6.88 -10.14
C LYS A 759 20.00 -8.12 -9.50
N ASN A 760 20.77 -8.90 -8.74
CA ASN A 760 20.31 -10.01 -7.90
C ASN A 760 21.03 -10.11 -6.54
N ASP A 761 21.67 -9.03 -6.10
CA ASP A 761 22.13 -8.87 -4.72
C ASP A 761 20.99 -8.27 -3.87
N VAL A 762 20.41 -9.09 -2.99
CA VAL A 762 19.30 -8.71 -2.11
C VAL A 762 19.69 -7.55 -1.18
N ASN A 763 20.96 -7.44 -0.77
CA ASN A 763 21.42 -6.36 0.09
C ASN A 763 21.46 -5.04 -0.68
N TYR A 764 21.97 -5.05 -1.92
CA TYR A 764 22.01 -3.87 -2.78
C TYR A 764 20.61 -3.40 -3.24
N LEU A 765 19.65 -4.33 -3.35
CA LEU A 765 18.26 -4.04 -3.68
C LEU A 765 17.40 -3.66 -2.47
N THR A 766 17.87 -3.88 -1.24
CA THR A 766 17.11 -3.50 -0.03
C THR A 766 16.95 -1.98 0.03
N ASN A 767 15.70 -1.53 0.19
CA ASN A 767 15.28 -0.13 0.14
C ASN A 767 15.65 0.59 -1.18
N ASN A 768 15.79 -0.15 -2.29
CA ASN A 768 16.32 0.36 -3.55
C ASN A 768 15.60 -0.23 -4.78
N ILE A 769 15.67 0.47 -5.93
CA ILE A 769 15.30 -0.07 -7.25
C ILE A 769 16.37 0.32 -8.28
N VAL A 770 16.71 -0.62 -9.17
CA VAL A 770 17.90 -0.49 -10.05
C VAL A 770 17.51 -0.70 -11.52
N PRO A 771 17.84 0.20 -12.47
CA PRO A 771 17.54 -0.01 -13.89
C PRO A 771 18.30 -1.20 -14.49
N TYR A 772 17.66 -1.96 -15.39
CA TYR A 772 18.37 -2.90 -16.26
C TYR A 772 19.13 -2.16 -17.35
N SER A 773 18.45 -1.24 -18.04
CA SER A 773 18.97 -0.16 -18.88
C SER A 773 17.93 0.97 -18.89
N LEU A 774 18.30 2.15 -19.38
CA LEU A 774 17.39 3.30 -19.48
C LEU A 774 16.77 3.45 -20.89
N THR A 775 17.44 2.90 -21.91
CA THR A 775 17.02 2.80 -23.31
C THR A 775 17.44 1.44 -23.88
N ASP A 776 17.09 1.16 -25.14
CA ASP A 776 17.66 0.10 -25.98
C ASP A 776 17.55 -1.33 -25.41
N HIS A 777 16.63 -1.55 -24.46
CA HIS A 777 16.45 -2.86 -23.87
C HIS A 777 15.83 -3.81 -24.90
N ILE A 778 16.30 -5.05 -25.00
CA ILE A 778 15.85 -6.01 -26.03
C ILE A 778 14.31 -6.19 -26.08
N HIS A 779 13.65 -6.10 -24.93
CA HIS A 779 12.20 -6.15 -24.81
C HIS A 779 11.47 -4.94 -25.44
N GLU A 780 12.09 -3.75 -25.52
CA GLU A 780 11.52 -2.58 -26.20
C GLU A 780 11.29 -2.88 -27.69
N ARG A 781 12.36 -3.35 -28.35
CA ARG A 781 12.31 -3.83 -29.74
C ARG A 781 11.38 -5.03 -29.90
N GLU A 782 11.33 -5.94 -28.94
CA GLU A 782 10.44 -7.11 -28.96
C GLU A 782 8.96 -6.69 -28.94
N ILE A 783 8.57 -5.81 -28.01
CA ILE A 783 7.21 -5.28 -27.91
C ILE A 783 6.85 -4.54 -29.20
N GLY A 784 7.71 -3.63 -29.67
CA GLY A 784 7.41 -2.82 -30.84
C GLY A 784 7.28 -3.64 -32.12
N SER A 785 8.18 -4.62 -32.32
CA SER A 785 8.14 -5.53 -33.47
C SER A 785 6.92 -6.43 -33.50
N GLN A 786 6.39 -6.85 -32.35
CA GLN A 786 5.25 -7.78 -32.26
C GLN A 786 3.89 -7.04 -32.23
N LEU A 787 3.85 -5.78 -31.77
CA LEU A 787 2.65 -4.93 -31.86
C LEU A 787 2.52 -4.16 -33.18
N GLY A 788 3.62 -3.99 -33.93
CA GLY A 788 3.64 -3.14 -35.13
C GLY A 788 3.55 -1.64 -34.82
N ALA A 789 3.99 -1.22 -33.62
CA ALA A 789 3.92 0.16 -33.13
C ALA A 789 5.15 0.48 -32.28
N GLU A 790 5.71 1.68 -32.40
CA GLU A 790 6.84 2.11 -31.56
C GLU A 790 6.42 2.20 -30.08
N VAL A 791 7.31 1.79 -29.17
CA VAL A 791 7.16 1.93 -27.71
C VAL A 791 8.49 2.37 -27.10
N ALA A 792 8.43 3.00 -25.93
CA ALA A 792 9.61 3.25 -25.08
C ALA A 792 9.48 2.42 -23.79
N PHE A 793 10.56 1.77 -23.33
CA PHE A 793 10.52 0.82 -22.21
C PHE A 793 11.69 0.99 -21.23
N ILE A 794 11.36 1.22 -19.96
CA ILE A 794 12.31 1.52 -18.88
C ILE A 794 12.26 0.42 -17.79
N PRO A 795 13.00 -0.70 -17.95
CA PRO A 795 13.03 -1.83 -17.01
C PRO A 795 13.85 -1.56 -15.73
N HIS A 796 13.32 -1.94 -14.58
CA HIS A 796 13.94 -1.85 -13.25
C HIS A 796 13.84 -3.18 -12.46
N VAL A 797 14.73 -3.41 -11.50
CA VAL A 797 14.67 -4.55 -10.57
C VAL A 797 14.53 -4.07 -9.13
N ALA A 798 13.81 -4.85 -8.32
CA ALA A 798 13.55 -4.59 -6.91
C ALA A 798 13.77 -5.86 -6.05
N VAL A 799 13.76 -5.68 -4.73
CA VAL A 799 14.16 -6.70 -3.72
C VAL A 799 13.28 -7.96 -3.63
N TRP A 800 12.06 -7.96 -4.19
CA TRP A 800 11.21 -9.16 -4.17
C TRP A 800 11.71 -10.24 -5.15
N PHE A 801 11.48 -11.52 -4.85
CA PHE A 801 12.04 -12.61 -5.65
C PHE A 801 11.45 -12.69 -7.07
N GLN A 802 10.12 -12.77 -7.20
CA GLN A 802 9.42 -12.96 -8.48
C GLN A 802 8.13 -12.13 -8.58
N GLY A 803 7.77 -11.76 -9.80
CA GLY A 803 6.66 -10.86 -10.15
C GLY A 803 7.14 -9.61 -10.88
N ILE A 804 6.40 -9.21 -11.91
CA ILE A 804 6.56 -7.96 -12.68
C ILE A 804 5.31 -7.09 -12.48
N HIS A 805 5.53 -5.79 -12.37
CA HIS A 805 4.50 -4.76 -12.55
C HIS A 805 4.93 -3.76 -13.62
N HIS A 806 4.07 -3.53 -14.60
CA HIS A 806 4.17 -2.44 -15.56
C HIS A 806 3.16 -1.34 -15.24
N THR A 807 3.60 -0.09 -15.30
CA THR A 807 2.76 1.09 -15.46
C THR A 807 2.96 1.60 -16.89
N ILE A 808 1.89 1.59 -17.69
CA ILE A 808 1.95 1.90 -19.12
C ILE A 808 1.18 3.20 -19.37
N ASN A 809 1.89 4.23 -19.82
CA ASN A 809 1.34 5.51 -20.26
C ASN A 809 1.08 5.47 -21.78
N ILE A 810 -0.18 5.62 -22.18
CA ILE A 810 -0.63 5.46 -23.57
C ILE A 810 -1.29 6.77 -24.04
N PRO A 811 -0.67 7.51 -24.98
CA PRO A 811 -1.31 8.61 -25.68
C PRO A 811 -2.41 8.09 -26.61
N LEU A 812 -3.57 8.72 -26.63
CA LEU A 812 -4.73 8.33 -27.44
C LEU A 812 -5.02 9.39 -28.50
N LYS A 813 -5.30 8.95 -29.74
CA LYS A 813 -5.57 9.83 -30.89
C LYS A 813 -6.88 10.60 -30.77
N GLU A 814 -7.82 10.04 -30.01
CA GLU A 814 -9.16 10.55 -29.77
C GLU A 814 -9.49 10.47 -28.28
N ALA A 815 -10.49 11.24 -27.82
CA ALA A 815 -10.88 11.26 -26.43
C ALA A 815 -11.79 10.05 -26.11
N MET A 816 -11.42 9.25 -25.10
CA MET A 816 -12.14 8.04 -24.69
C MET A 816 -12.44 8.08 -23.20
N ALA A 817 -13.49 7.40 -22.72
CA ALA A 817 -13.73 7.23 -21.29
C ALA A 817 -13.07 5.95 -20.74
N SER A 818 -12.72 5.96 -19.45
CA SER A 818 -12.16 4.80 -18.73
C SER A 818 -13.02 3.54 -18.88
N ARG A 819 -14.36 3.70 -18.89
CA ARG A 819 -15.32 2.62 -19.13
C ARG A 819 -15.13 1.96 -20.49
N ASP A 820 -14.99 2.76 -21.54
CA ASP A 820 -14.94 2.27 -22.92
C ASP A 820 -13.62 1.53 -23.18
N ILE A 821 -12.52 2.08 -22.65
CA ILE A 821 -11.22 1.41 -22.63
C ILE A 821 -11.32 0.08 -21.88
N ARG A 822 -11.90 0.05 -20.68
CA ARG A 822 -12.08 -1.19 -19.92
C ARG A 822 -12.91 -2.23 -20.69
N ASN A 823 -13.97 -1.81 -21.38
CA ASN A 823 -14.76 -2.71 -22.24
C ASN A 823 -13.88 -3.34 -23.33
N LEU A 824 -13.04 -2.56 -24.03
CA LEU A 824 -12.12 -3.09 -25.06
C LEU A 824 -11.20 -4.20 -24.54
N TYR A 825 -10.70 -4.11 -23.30
CA TYR A 825 -9.89 -5.18 -22.70
C TYR A 825 -10.74 -6.39 -22.33
N GLN A 826 -11.95 -6.18 -21.81
CA GLN A 826 -12.88 -7.27 -21.47
C GLN A 826 -13.34 -8.05 -22.71
N ASP A 827 -13.60 -7.36 -23.82
CA ASP A 827 -13.92 -7.98 -25.10
C ASP A 827 -12.70 -8.65 -25.74
N ARG A 828 -11.56 -7.97 -25.82
CA ARG A 828 -10.34 -8.50 -26.45
C ARG A 828 -9.83 -9.77 -25.78
N TYR A 829 -10.05 -9.93 -24.48
CA TYR A 829 -9.66 -11.12 -23.70
C TYR A 829 -10.84 -11.97 -23.22
N ALA A 830 -12.02 -11.83 -23.84
CA ALA A 830 -13.20 -12.61 -23.50
C ALA A 830 -12.93 -14.13 -23.61
N GLY A 831 -13.12 -14.84 -22.50
CA GLY A 831 -12.93 -16.29 -22.40
C GLY A 831 -11.47 -16.76 -22.19
N GLU A 832 -10.49 -15.85 -22.16
CA GLU A 832 -9.13 -16.19 -21.73
C GLU A 832 -9.12 -16.68 -20.28
N LYS A 833 -8.38 -17.77 -20.00
CA LYS A 833 -8.21 -18.25 -18.61
C LYS A 833 -6.98 -17.69 -17.91
N LEU A 834 -5.96 -17.30 -18.68
CA LEU A 834 -4.68 -16.80 -18.16
C LEU A 834 -4.55 -15.27 -18.29
N VAL A 835 -5.62 -14.56 -18.66
CA VAL A 835 -5.69 -13.09 -18.65
C VAL A 835 -6.94 -12.66 -17.88
N LYS A 836 -6.77 -11.79 -16.89
CA LYS A 836 -7.82 -11.35 -15.99
C LYS A 836 -7.89 -9.82 -15.95
N VAL A 837 -8.98 -9.27 -16.46
CA VAL A 837 -9.22 -7.81 -16.48
C VAL A 837 -9.87 -7.36 -15.17
N VAL A 838 -9.12 -6.61 -14.36
CA VAL A 838 -9.53 -6.07 -13.07
C VAL A 838 -9.86 -4.56 -13.17
N GLY A 839 -10.50 -4.00 -12.14
CA GLY A 839 -10.81 -2.56 -12.09
C GLY A 839 -9.61 -1.74 -11.64
N GLU A 840 -9.22 -1.97 -10.39
CA GLU A 840 -8.06 -1.34 -9.75
C GLU A 840 -6.73 -1.71 -10.42
N ALA A 841 -5.67 -0.99 -10.09
CA ALA A 841 -4.32 -1.34 -10.53
C ALA A 841 -3.90 -2.71 -9.91
N PRO A 842 -3.56 -3.73 -10.71
CA PRO A 842 -3.09 -5.01 -10.19
C PRO A 842 -1.73 -4.86 -9.51
N LEU A 843 -1.44 -5.75 -8.54
CA LEU A 843 -0.27 -5.65 -7.66
C LEU A 843 0.66 -6.86 -7.80
N VAL A 844 1.97 -6.65 -7.68
CA VAL A 844 2.99 -7.73 -7.69
C VAL A 844 2.62 -8.87 -6.73
N LYS A 845 2.26 -8.54 -5.49
CA LYS A 845 1.89 -9.51 -4.45
C LYS A 845 0.67 -10.38 -4.79
N ASN A 846 -0.16 -9.95 -5.74
CA ASN A 846 -1.35 -10.69 -6.18
C ASN A 846 -1.05 -11.65 -7.34
N ILE A 847 0.07 -11.47 -8.06
CA ILE A 847 0.42 -12.28 -9.23
C ILE A 847 1.66 -13.15 -9.04
N SER A 848 2.53 -12.79 -8.09
CA SER A 848 3.69 -13.58 -7.70
C SER A 848 3.26 -15.01 -7.34
N GLY A 849 3.88 -16.00 -7.98
CA GLY A 849 3.51 -17.42 -7.85
C GLY A 849 2.29 -17.86 -8.64
N ARG A 850 1.74 -17.04 -9.56
CA ARG A 850 0.56 -17.38 -10.38
C ARG A 850 0.85 -17.49 -11.88
N HIS A 851 0.01 -18.27 -12.55
CA HIS A 851 0.16 -18.70 -13.95
C HIS A 851 -0.45 -17.73 -14.98
N GLY A 852 -1.02 -16.61 -14.55
CA GLY A 852 -1.76 -15.67 -15.40
C GLY A 852 -1.20 -14.25 -15.45
N ILE A 853 -1.97 -13.37 -16.10
CA ILE A 853 -1.76 -11.93 -16.25
C ILE A 853 -2.95 -11.22 -15.61
N GLU A 854 -2.71 -10.23 -14.74
CA GLU A 854 -3.75 -9.27 -14.35
C GLU A 854 -3.52 -7.93 -15.05
N VAL A 855 -4.58 -7.34 -15.60
CA VAL A 855 -4.55 -6.02 -16.27
C VAL A 855 -5.67 -5.14 -15.74
N GLY A 856 -5.37 -3.90 -15.35
CA GLY A 856 -6.35 -2.98 -14.77
C GLY A 856 -5.78 -1.58 -14.52
N GLY A 857 -6.42 -0.84 -13.61
CA GLY A 857 -6.00 0.53 -13.27
C GLY A 857 -6.18 1.52 -14.42
N PHE A 858 -7.29 1.41 -15.15
CA PHE A 858 -7.62 2.15 -16.38
C PHE A 858 -7.88 3.66 -16.13
N ALA A 859 -6.90 4.37 -15.59
CA ALA A 859 -7.00 5.79 -15.24
C ALA A 859 -6.84 6.67 -16.48
N VAL A 860 -7.88 7.40 -16.86
CA VAL A 860 -7.87 8.30 -18.03
C VAL A 860 -7.73 9.75 -17.56
N HIS A 861 -6.88 10.50 -18.25
CA HIS A 861 -6.69 11.94 -18.02
C HIS A 861 -7.97 12.73 -18.35
N SER A 862 -8.18 13.89 -17.70
CA SER A 862 -9.37 14.73 -17.87
C SER A 862 -9.68 15.11 -19.33
N SER A 863 -8.66 15.25 -20.18
CA SER A 863 -8.80 15.53 -21.61
C SER A 863 -9.21 14.32 -22.47
N GLY A 864 -9.34 13.12 -21.90
CA GLY A 864 -9.65 11.87 -22.60
C GLY A 864 -8.55 11.31 -23.51
N LYS A 865 -7.50 12.10 -23.82
CA LYS A 865 -6.45 11.78 -24.81
C LYS A 865 -5.23 11.03 -24.25
N ARG A 866 -5.29 10.54 -23.02
CA ARG A 866 -4.19 9.79 -22.37
C ARG A 866 -4.75 8.84 -21.33
N VAL A 867 -4.30 7.59 -21.35
CA VAL A 867 -4.67 6.57 -20.36
C VAL A 867 -3.42 5.96 -19.73
N ILE A 868 -3.50 5.67 -18.44
CA ILE A 868 -2.60 4.77 -17.75
C ILE A 868 -3.27 3.39 -17.66
N VAL A 869 -2.52 2.34 -17.95
CA VAL A 869 -2.93 0.94 -17.73
C VAL A 869 -1.82 0.23 -16.96
N CYS A 870 -2.17 -0.52 -15.93
CA CYS A 870 -1.23 -1.35 -15.18
C CYS A 870 -1.41 -2.84 -15.56
N ALA A 871 -0.29 -3.54 -15.74
CA ALA A 871 -0.28 -4.96 -16.08
C ALA A 871 0.75 -5.71 -15.22
N THR A 872 0.36 -6.83 -14.61
CA THR A 872 1.25 -7.66 -13.78
C THR A 872 1.27 -9.11 -14.25
N ILE A 873 2.44 -9.74 -14.13
CA ILE A 873 2.66 -11.18 -14.36
C ILE A 873 3.64 -11.73 -13.33
N ASP A 874 3.68 -13.04 -13.16
CA ASP A 874 4.87 -13.69 -12.63
C ASP A 874 5.95 -13.83 -13.73
N ASN A 875 7.19 -13.41 -13.46
CA ASN A 875 8.26 -13.41 -14.46
C ASN A 875 8.89 -14.77 -14.73
N LEU A 876 8.70 -15.75 -13.84
CA LEU A 876 9.17 -17.13 -14.02
C LEU A 876 8.08 -18.03 -14.59
N LEU A 877 6.81 -17.79 -14.23
CA LEU A 877 5.65 -18.55 -14.67
C LEU A 877 5.08 -18.00 -15.99
N LYS A 878 4.09 -17.08 -15.96
CA LYS A 878 3.47 -16.57 -17.20
C LYS A 878 4.44 -15.74 -18.06
N GLY A 879 5.52 -15.22 -17.48
CA GLY A 879 6.62 -14.58 -18.20
C GLY A 879 7.63 -15.55 -18.84
N ALA A 880 7.57 -16.86 -18.54
CA ALA A 880 8.46 -17.85 -19.16
C ALA A 880 7.92 -19.30 -19.11
N ALA A 881 7.99 -20.00 -17.97
CA ALA A 881 7.76 -21.46 -17.89
C ALA A 881 6.31 -21.89 -18.19
N THR A 882 5.32 -21.11 -17.76
CA THR A 882 3.90 -21.36 -18.10
C THR A 882 3.59 -21.01 -19.55
N GLN A 883 4.23 -19.95 -20.07
CA GLN A 883 4.14 -19.59 -21.49
C GLN A 883 4.70 -20.73 -22.36
N CYS A 884 5.84 -21.30 -21.97
CA CYS A 884 6.45 -22.46 -22.59
C CYS A 884 5.50 -23.66 -22.58
N LEU A 885 4.92 -24.03 -21.43
CA LEU A 885 3.98 -25.16 -21.36
C LEU A 885 2.70 -24.90 -22.20
N GLN A 886 2.14 -23.69 -22.21
CA GLN A 886 0.97 -23.36 -23.03
C GLN A 886 1.30 -23.50 -24.54
N ASN A 887 2.49 -23.08 -24.96
CA ASN A 887 2.99 -23.26 -26.33
C ASN A 887 3.22 -24.75 -26.68
N MET A 888 3.84 -25.52 -25.77
CA MET A 888 4.04 -26.96 -25.92
C MET A 888 2.70 -27.72 -26.01
N ASN A 889 1.72 -27.37 -25.17
CA ASN A 889 0.37 -27.93 -25.20
C ASN A 889 -0.31 -27.71 -26.55
N LEU A 890 -0.18 -26.49 -27.12
CA LEU A 890 -0.72 -26.17 -28.44
C LEU A 890 -0.03 -27.01 -29.53
N ALA A 891 1.30 -26.98 -29.60
CA ALA A 891 2.09 -27.63 -30.67
C ALA A 891 2.06 -29.17 -30.64
N LEU A 892 1.99 -29.78 -29.45
CA LEU A 892 1.96 -31.25 -29.27
C LEU A 892 0.55 -31.84 -29.27
N GLY A 893 -0.49 -31.03 -29.51
CA GLY A 893 -1.88 -31.49 -29.63
C GLY A 893 -2.55 -31.83 -28.30
N TYR A 894 -2.15 -31.21 -27.19
CA TYR A 894 -2.84 -31.35 -25.89
C TYR A 894 -3.88 -30.25 -25.68
N SER A 895 -4.69 -30.38 -24.63
CA SER A 895 -5.55 -29.28 -24.18
C SER A 895 -4.69 -28.08 -23.79
N GLU A 896 -5.00 -26.88 -24.29
CA GLU A 896 -4.14 -25.68 -24.16
C GLU A 896 -3.67 -25.39 -22.71
N TYR A 897 -4.53 -25.66 -21.74
CA TYR A 897 -4.29 -25.42 -20.31
C TYR A 897 -3.99 -26.70 -19.51
N GLU A 898 -3.66 -27.81 -20.17
CA GLU A 898 -3.32 -29.06 -19.50
C GLU A 898 -2.06 -28.89 -18.63
N GLY A 899 -2.06 -29.48 -17.44
CA GLY A 899 -0.99 -29.31 -16.43
C GLY A 899 -0.73 -27.89 -15.91
N ILE A 900 -1.50 -26.87 -16.34
CA ILE A 900 -1.39 -25.48 -15.85
C ILE A 900 -2.47 -25.25 -14.77
N PRO A 901 -2.10 -24.88 -13.52
CA PRO A 901 -3.08 -24.49 -12.50
C PRO A 901 -3.87 -23.25 -12.93
N LEU A 902 -5.19 -23.38 -13.00
CA LEU A 902 -6.10 -22.38 -13.58
C LEU A 902 -6.80 -21.46 -12.57
N ASP A 903 -6.73 -21.78 -11.29
CA ASP A 903 -7.36 -21.02 -10.20
C ASP A 903 -6.36 -20.82 -9.05
N GLY A 904 -6.70 -19.94 -8.10
CA GLY A 904 -5.89 -19.64 -6.92
C GLY A 904 -5.89 -20.75 -5.85
N SER A 905 -5.61 -21.99 -6.26
CA SER A 905 -5.52 -23.16 -5.38
C SER A 905 -4.08 -23.40 -4.90
N SER A 906 -3.73 -22.69 -3.83
CA SER A 906 -2.56 -22.96 -2.96
C SER A 906 -3.04 -22.96 -1.51
#